data_AF-A0A822CHV0-F1
#
_entry.id   AF-A0A822CHV0-F1
#
_cell.length_a   1.000
_cell.length_b   1.000
_cell.length_c   1.000
_cell.angle_alpha   90.00
_cell.angle_beta   90.00
_cell.angle_gamma   90.00
#
_symmetry.space_group_name_H-M   'P 1'
#
loop_
_entity.id
_entity.type
_entity.pdbx_description
1 polymer ?
#
loop_
_entity_poly.entity_id
_entity_poly.type
_entity_poly.pdbx_seq_one_letter_code
_entity_poly.pdbx_strand_id
1 'polypeptide(L)'
;MRCSNNNIVIVRSASHGVARISGSCSYTPGDCIVDAMNSVTCLNDSNQCSIYITKQKLSQCNDQYSSYFHIEYDCVPIQINDTSKEYNICQNGTEITTDNGIIRSPGYPSHFQITTFECFRTIHVPNNKIIRLWLSDLYIGSESTNCANDHVYVVDNIQTHRHCGHKRYAYPYICSSTIIIQYLVTTNFPTYRGMRMYFEIVDRPINDNCPKITVTPVPSTTTPIATIESTLSTNTPIYVILGIASPTRSFQICAGELYTIECPNDYVIAITTNIYGVTSSDQCEAHDASKHCVITTNPPFLCRQTCVYMYTGNEVIPSCNNKIASYQYVEYQCIPTKTILVSTNSSCRNDGSKTIIPIDRNGRFQSYNYPTLVPMNCTYRLKTKSNYIMHIYALDISLNNYIDDCKSNKITFIEDTENQGLYFCEQRTHSLIYSSCSNELDLRYQITDASHMYSYGIELYIETQAHPFDWSCGGEEVLSTSTNPTIIHTIPTTPQAILLTNISFIRPLDEIEYDICYGDVLIYSCPSGYTFMILDAYYGIKSETSNKCGFIQGDCVQDATSTITQCQNDLPGCYLPYSNKRRLAHCSDRYADYIHITYQCVPSYSIESTPNLQMYDICDTNNSIAGFHGIVSSPDFPRYTQTSNECQREIVGIRDRVLKIWLNEITWYTLICYMYIISISI
;
A
#
# COMPACT_ATOMS: atom_id res chain seq x y z
N MET A 1 -0.69 22.15 39.81
CA MET A 1 0.48 22.48 38.98
C MET A 1 0.39 23.93 38.55
N ARG A 2 1.48 24.70 38.60
CA ARG A 2 1.46 26.12 38.20
C ARG A 2 2.78 26.50 37.52
N CYS A 3 2.68 27.06 36.33
CA CYS A 3 3.76 27.63 35.54
C CYS A 3 3.75 29.17 35.63
N SER A 4 4.80 29.81 35.13
CA SER A 4 4.84 31.27 34.96
C SER A 4 3.76 31.73 33.96
N ASN A 5 3.41 33.03 33.98
CA ASN A 5 2.32 33.58 33.16
C ASN A 5 2.50 33.43 31.63
N ASN A 6 3.71 33.16 31.16
CA ASN A 6 4.02 32.99 29.74
C ASN A 6 4.16 31.51 29.33
N ASN A 7 3.87 30.60 30.26
CA ASN A 7 3.99 29.16 30.06
C ASN A 7 2.65 28.49 30.37
N ILE A 8 2.29 27.47 29.60
CA ILE A 8 1.15 26.60 29.89
C ILE A 8 1.62 25.28 30.51
N VAL A 9 0.74 24.66 31.29
CA VAL A 9 0.98 23.30 31.82
C VAL A 9 0.63 22.29 30.73
N ILE A 10 1.58 21.44 30.35
CA ILE A 10 1.32 20.24 29.54
C ILE A 10 1.67 19.02 30.37
N VAL A 11 0.68 18.16 30.62
CA VAL A 11 0.85 16.91 31.35
C VAL A 11 1.46 15.87 30.42
N ARG A 12 2.58 15.27 30.82
CA ARG A 12 3.26 14.21 30.06
C ARG A 12 2.72 12.83 30.43
N SER A 13 2.56 12.59 31.72
CA SER A 13 2.09 11.33 32.27
C SER A 13 1.36 11.59 33.58
N ALA A 14 0.37 10.74 33.87
CA ALA A 14 -0.36 10.75 35.12
C ALA A 14 -0.68 9.31 35.49
N SER A 15 -0.47 8.92 36.75
CA SER A 15 -0.73 7.55 37.17
C SER A 15 -1.22 7.47 38.62
N HIS A 16 -2.10 6.52 38.87
CA HIS A 16 -2.43 6.08 40.22
C HIS A 16 -1.43 5.01 40.63
N GLY A 17 -0.82 5.15 41.81
CA GLY A 17 0.18 4.21 42.29
C GLY A 17 -0.13 3.66 43.67
N VAL A 18 0.24 2.40 43.88
CA VAL A 18 0.24 1.73 45.19
C VAL A 18 1.69 1.63 45.64
N ALA A 19 2.03 2.42 46.67
CA ALA A 19 3.37 2.43 47.22
C ALA A 19 3.72 1.08 47.85
N ARG A 20 4.90 0.55 47.52
CA ARG A 20 5.43 -0.69 48.11
C ARG A 20 5.68 -0.56 49.61
N ILE A 21 6.07 0.64 50.05
CA ILE A 21 6.22 0.99 51.46
C ILE A 21 4.89 1.54 51.96
N SER A 22 4.22 0.79 52.84
CA SER A 22 2.94 1.18 53.44
C SER A 22 3.04 2.58 54.07
N GLY A 23 2.11 3.46 53.71
CA GLY A 23 2.05 4.85 54.19
C GLY A 23 2.84 5.88 53.37
N SER A 24 3.63 5.45 52.37
CA SER A 24 4.28 6.40 51.44
C SER A 24 3.27 6.97 50.45
N CYS A 25 3.43 8.26 50.14
CA CYS A 25 2.64 9.00 49.13
C CYS A 25 3.48 9.47 47.94
N SER A 26 4.70 8.94 47.77
CA SER A 26 5.60 9.27 46.67
C SER A 26 5.86 8.06 45.80
N TYR A 27 5.95 8.30 44.49
CA TYR A 27 6.39 7.29 43.52
C TYR A 27 7.78 6.78 43.87
N THR A 28 7.93 5.46 43.92
CA THR A 28 9.23 4.79 43.93
C THR A 28 9.32 3.76 42.79
N PRO A 29 10.50 3.61 42.15
CA PRO A 29 10.69 2.57 41.14
C PRO A 29 10.31 1.19 41.69
N GLY A 30 9.42 0.48 40.97
CA GLY A 30 8.88 -0.81 41.37
C GLY A 30 7.54 -0.78 42.10
N ASP A 31 6.95 0.40 42.31
CA ASP A 31 5.54 0.50 42.71
C ASP A 31 4.61 -0.03 41.61
N CYS A 32 3.45 -0.55 42.02
CA CYS A 32 2.39 -0.87 41.07
C CYS A 32 1.67 0.42 40.66
N ILE A 33 1.71 0.75 39.37
CA ILE A 33 1.10 1.95 38.81
C ILE A 33 0.10 1.60 37.72
N VAL A 34 -0.95 2.42 37.59
CA VAL A 34 -1.96 2.33 36.54
C VAL A 34 -2.07 3.71 35.89
N ASP A 35 -2.04 3.74 34.55
CA ASP A 35 -2.15 4.99 33.79
C ASP A 35 -3.48 5.69 34.09
N ALA A 36 -3.40 7.01 34.23
CA ALA A 36 -4.50 7.87 34.65
C ALA A 36 -4.60 9.13 33.77
N MET A 37 -3.98 9.13 32.58
CA MET A 37 -4.00 10.30 31.69
C MET A 37 -5.42 10.75 31.33
N ASN A 38 -6.35 9.81 31.16
CA ASN A 38 -7.76 10.12 30.88
C ASN A 38 -8.48 10.83 32.04
N SER A 39 -7.95 10.75 33.26
CA SER A 39 -8.52 11.39 34.45
C SER A 39 -8.02 12.84 34.62
N VAL A 40 -7.06 13.28 33.81
CA VAL A 40 -6.45 14.61 33.92
C VAL A 40 -6.94 15.52 32.82
N THR A 41 -7.79 16.48 33.19
CA THR A 41 -8.23 17.55 32.29
C THR A 41 -7.68 18.88 32.80
N CYS A 42 -6.72 19.44 32.06
CA CYS A 42 -6.25 20.81 32.29
C CYS A 42 -6.99 21.76 31.35
N LEU A 43 -7.49 22.88 31.87
CA LEU A 43 -8.13 23.91 31.05
C LEU A 43 -7.17 24.44 29.96
N ASN A 44 -7.76 24.79 28.82
CA ASN A 44 -7.01 25.35 27.71
C ASN A 44 -6.30 26.65 28.10
N ASP A 45 -5.05 26.74 27.68
CA ASP A 45 -4.12 27.86 27.83
C ASP A 45 -3.92 28.37 29.25
N SER A 46 -4.22 27.51 30.22
CA SER A 46 -3.98 27.84 31.62
C SER A 46 -2.51 27.60 31.98
N ASN A 47 -1.92 28.60 32.62
CA ASN A 47 -0.66 28.44 33.36
C ASN A 47 -0.86 27.67 34.67
N GLN A 48 -2.09 27.33 35.04
CA GLN A 48 -2.41 26.57 36.24
C GLN A 48 -3.34 25.40 35.91
N CYS A 49 -2.98 24.20 36.36
CA CYS A 49 -3.84 23.05 36.29
C CYS A 49 -4.11 22.52 37.70
N SER A 50 -5.40 22.49 38.05
CA SER A 50 -5.92 21.99 39.32
C SER A 50 -6.70 20.71 39.02
N ILE A 51 -6.26 19.60 39.59
CA ILE A 51 -6.88 18.30 39.44
C ILE A 51 -7.43 17.86 40.79
N TYR A 52 -8.65 17.32 40.78
CA TYR A 52 -9.24 16.72 41.96
C TYR A 52 -9.09 15.21 41.87
N ILE A 53 -8.39 14.61 42.82
CA ILE A 53 -8.04 13.20 42.79
C ILE A 53 -8.67 12.51 43.99
N THR A 54 -9.40 11.44 43.73
CA THR A 54 -9.88 10.52 44.75
C THR A 54 -9.03 9.26 44.74
N LYS A 55 -8.96 8.56 45.88
CA LYS A 55 -8.36 7.22 45.91
C LYS A 55 -9.11 6.32 44.94
N GLN A 56 -8.40 5.66 44.05
CA GLN A 56 -8.96 4.72 43.08
C GLN A 56 -8.58 3.30 43.48
N LYS A 57 -9.53 2.37 43.42
CA LYS A 57 -9.25 0.94 43.59
C LYS A 57 -8.63 0.42 42.28
N LEU A 58 -7.42 -0.12 42.34
CA LEU A 58 -6.64 -0.53 41.17
C LEU A 58 -6.65 -2.06 41.07
N SER A 59 -7.41 -2.60 40.11
CA SER A 59 -7.50 -4.06 39.91
C SER A 59 -6.15 -4.68 39.52
N GLN A 60 -5.33 -3.94 38.77
CA GLN A 60 -3.97 -4.34 38.37
C GLN A 60 -3.01 -4.40 39.56
N CYS A 61 -3.38 -3.81 40.70
CA CYS A 61 -2.57 -3.77 41.92
C CYS A 61 -3.22 -4.56 43.06
N ASN A 62 -3.71 -5.78 42.76
CA ASN A 62 -4.37 -6.67 43.71
C ASN A 62 -5.53 -6.00 44.44
N ASP A 63 -6.35 -5.24 43.70
CA ASP A 63 -7.53 -4.57 44.23
C ASP A 63 -7.23 -3.57 45.37
N GLN A 64 -5.99 -3.12 45.50
CA GLN A 64 -5.60 -2.13 46.50
C GLN A 64 -6.01 -0.71 46.05
N TYR A 65 -6.30 0.15 47.03
CA TYR A 65 -6.53 1.56 46.75
C TYR A 65 -5.21 2.27 46.49
N SER A 66 -5.18 3.17 45.50
CA SER A 66 -4.03 4.02 45.20
C SER A 66 -3.57 4.78 46.45
N SER A 67 -2.29 4.64 46.78
CA SER A 67 -1.63 5.37 47.87
C SER A 67 -1.25 6.79 47.45
N TYR A 68 -1.00 7.00 46.16
CA TYR A 68 -0.65 8.31 45.59
C TYR A 68 -1.16 8.47 44.16
N PHE A 69 -1.04 9.70 43.68
CA PHE A 69 -1.23 10.08 42.28
C PHE A 69 0.02 10.81 41.83
N HIS A 70 0.72 10.24 40.86
CA HIS A 70 1.94 10.79 40.29
C HIS A 70 1.59 11.54 39.01
N ILE A 71 2.18 12.71 38.83
CA ILE A 71 1.97 13.50 37.63
C ILE A 71 3.28 14.15 37.20
N GLU A 72 3.60 14.00 35.92
CA GLU A 72 4.70 14.67 35.28
C GLU A 72 4.15 15.69 34.30
N TYR A 73 4.69 16.90 34.35
CA TYR A 73 4.25 17.99 33.48
C TYR A 73 5.43 18.88 33.11
N ASP A 74 5.31 19.50 31.94
CA ASP A 74 6.21 20.53 31.47
C ASP A 74 5.52 21.90 31.50
N CYS A 75 6.31 22.94 31.70
CA CYS A 75 5.89 24.32 31.51
C CYS A 75 6.35 24.79 30.13
N VAL A 76 5.41 24.89 29.18
CA VAL A 76 5.72 25.14 27.77
C VAL A 76 5.44 26.60 27.42
N PRO A 77 6.41 27.35 26.85
CA PRO A 77 6.20 28.72 26.43
C PRO A 77 5.06 28.87 25.41
N ILE A 78 4.20 29.86 25.63
CA ILE A 78 3.15 30.26 24.66
C ILE A 78 3.46 31.57 23.94
N GLN A 79 4.47 32.29 24.43
CA GLN A 79 4.98 33.52 23.83
C GLN A 79 6.43 33.33 23.41
N ILE A 80 6.80 34.06 22.38
CA ILE A 80 8.12 34.06 21.78
C ILE A 80 9.00 35.00 22.60
N ASN A 81 10.15 34.51 23.04
CA ASN A 81 11.20 35.35 23.59
C ASN A 81 12.11 35.84 22.45
N ASP A 82 13.07 36.73 22.75
CA ASP A 82 13.98 37.30 21.73
C ASP A 82 14.82 36.24 20.98
N THR A 83 14.90 35.01 21.49
CA THR A 83 15.67 33.90 20.90
C THR A 83 14.82 32.91 20.10
N SER A 84 13.51 32.90 20.32
CA SER A 84 12.56 32.02 19.64
C SER A 84 12.06 32.67 18.36
N LYS A 85 11.71 31.86 17.36
CA LYS A 85 11.09 32.34 16.12
C LYS A 85 9.68 31.79 15.97
N GLU A 86 8.78 32.60 15.40
CA GLU A 86 7.45 32.15 14.98
C GLU A 86 7.53 31.57 13.57
N TYR A 87 6.86 30.45 13.38
CA TYR A 87 6.73 29.80 12.09
C TYR A 87 5.26 29.59 11.78
N ASN A 88 4.80 30.09 10.64
CA ASN A 88 3.54 29.64 10.07
C ASN A 88 3.81 28.34 9.28
N ILE A 89 3.06 27.27 9.57
CA ILE A 89 3.23 25.96 8.93
C ILE A 89 2.97 25.99 7.41
N CYS A 90 2.14 26.92 6.94
CA CYS A 90 1.76 27.04 5.53
C CYS A 90 2.50 28.14 4.75
N GLN A 91 3.36 28.92 5.41
CA GLN A 91 4.09 29.98 4.71
C GLN A 91 5.10 29.35 3.73
N ASN A 92 5.19 29.81 2.48
CA ASN A 92 6.25 29.32 1.59
C ASN A 92 7.62 29.71 2.18
N GLY A 93 8.49 28.75 2.44
CA GLY A 93 9.73 29.05 3.17
C GLY A 93 10.49 27.83 3.70
N THR A 94 11.73 28.13 4.04
CA THR A 94 12.82 27.20 4.40
C THR A 94 12.49 26.27 5.56
N GLU A 95 13.24 25.19 5.58
CA GLU A 95 13.47 24.31 6.71
C GLU A 95 13.80 25.11 7.98
N ILE A 96 13.36 24.60 9.12
CA ILE A 96 13.56 25.19 10.44
C ILE A 96 14.89 24.68 10.98
N THR A 97 15.84 25.60 11.17
CA THR A 97 17.19 25.31 11.68
C THR A 97 17.51 25.99 13.01
N THR A 98 16.56 26.74 13.58
CA THR A 98 16.74 27.40 14.87
C THR A 98 16.65 26.38 16.01
N ASP A 99 17.32 26.66 17.12
CA ASP A 99 17.32 25.76 18.28
C ASP A 99 15.97 25.72 19.03
N ASN A 100 15.05 26.68 18.84
CA ASN A 100 13.71 26.61 19.41
C ASN A 100 12.74 27.53 18.63
N GLY A 101 11.44 27.29 18.81
CA GLY A 101 10.43 28.13 18.16
C GLY A 101 9.00 27.66 18.38
N ILE A 102 8.06 28.46 17.88
CA ILE A 102 6.63 28.17 17.90
C ILE A 102 6.12 28.04 16.46
N ILE A 103 5.52 26.90 16.14
CA ILE A 103 4.88 26.61 14.86
C ILE A 103 3.37 26.76 15.02
N ARG A 104 2.72 27.55 14.16
CA ARG A 104 1.28 27.80 14.17
C ARG A 104 0.65 27.49 12.83
N SER A 105 -0.61 27.02 12.86
CA SER A 105 -1.46 27.01 11.68
C SER A 105 -1.84 28.44 11.25
N PRO A 106 -2.22 28.67 9.99
CA PRO A 106 -2.74 29.96 9.55
C PRO A 106 -3.91 30.43 10.41
N GLY A 107 -3.91 31.71 10.77
CA GLY A 107 -5.01 32.34 11.53
C GLY A 107 -5.02 32.07 13.04
N TYR A 108 -4.24 31.11 13.54
CA TYR A 108 -4.18 30.81 14.98
C TYR A 108 -3.83 32.07 15.81
N PRO A 109 -4.47 32.32 16.97
CA PRO A 109 -5.48 31.50 17.65
C PRO A 109 -6.92 31.78 17.19
N SER A 110 -7.10 32.64 16.19
CA SER A 110 -8.41 32.94 15.63
C SER A 110 -8.91 31.77 14.78
N HIS A 111 -10.23 31.67 14.64
CA HIS A 111 -10.85 30.70 13.75
C HIS A 111 -10.47 30.98 12.29
N PHE A 112 -10.09 29.96 11.53
CA PHE A 112 -9.80 30.09 10.11
C PHE A 112 -11.09 29.86 9.29
N GLN A 113 -11.31 30.67 8.25
CA GLN A 113 -12.55 30.66 7.44
C GLN A 113 -12.44 29.86 6.12
N ILE A 114 -11.39 29.04 5.98
CA ILE A 114 -10.87 28.65 4.66
C ILE A 114 -11.10 27.15 4.46
N THR A 115 -11.37 26.74 3.22
CA THR A 115 -12.05 25.47 2.90
C THR A 115 -11.15 24.24 2.93
N THR A 116 -9.85 24.35 2.67
CA THR A 116 -8.91 23.23 2.79
C THR A 116 -7.46 23.75 2.89
N PHE A 117 -6.66 23.20 3.81
CA PHE A 117 -5.22 23.41 3.89
C PHE A 117 -4.49 22.08 3.92
N GLU A 118 -3.48 21.93 3.07
CA GLU A 118 -2.43 20.94 3.25
C GLU A 118 -1.08 21.66 3.26
N CYS A 119 -0.37 21.58 4.37
CA CYS A 119 0.88 22.30 4.58
C CYS A 119 1.89 21.41 5.28
N PHE A 120 3.18 21.65 5.07
CA PHE A 120 4.22 20.93 5.79
C PHE A 120 5.42 21.81 6.14
N ARG A 121 6.13 21.39 7.20
CA ARG A 121 7.38 21.98 7.66
C ARG A 121 8.38 20.92 8.03
N THR A 122 9.64 21.19 7.73
CA THR A 122 10.76 20.34 8.12
C THR A 122 11.59 21.05 9.17
N ILE A 123 11.92 20.40 10.28
CA ILE A 123 12.87 20.85 11.30
C ILE A 123 14.13 20.00 11.17
N HIS A 124 15.28 20.66 11.03
CA HIS A 124 16.59 20.02 11.02
C HIS A 124 17.23 20.07 12.39
N VAL A 125 17.62 18.89 12.86
CA VAL A 125 18.22 18.66 14.17
C VAL A 125 19.67 18.24 13.94
N PRO A 126 20.66 18.98 14.48
CA PRO A 126 22.06 18.58 14.39
C PRO A 126 22.31 17.19 14.98
N ASN A 127 23.26 16.43 14.42
CA ASN A 127 23.52 15.03 14.80
C ASN A 127 23.87 14.81 16.29
N ASN A 128 24.36 15.84 16.99
CA ASN A 128 24.72 15.80 18.41
C ASN A 128 23.60 16.33 19.33
N LYS A 129 22.44 16.65 18.77
CA LYS A 129 21.29 17.19 19.50
C LYS A 129 20.09 16.25 19.36
N ILE A 130 19.08 16.52 20.17
CA ILE A 130 17.75 15.89 20.12
C ILE A 130 16.70 16.99 20.13
N ILE A 131 15.49 16.68 19.69
CA ILE A 131 14.37 17.63 19.71
C ILE A 131 13.32 17.20 20.73
N ARG A 132 12.86 18.17 21.51
CA ARG A 132 11.64 18.07 22.32
C ARG A 132 10.55 18.84 21.60
N LEU A 133 9.39 18.22 21.48
CA LEU A 133 8.27 18.74 20.73
C LEU A 133 7.03 18.71 21.62
N TRP A 134 6.24 19.78 21.58
CA TRP A 134 4.97 19.87 22.29
C TRP A 134 3.89 20.41 21.39
N LEU A 135 2.85 19.61 21.18
CA LEU A 135 1.59 20.06 20.62
C LEU A 135 0.82 20.78 21.73
N SER A 136 1.13 22.06 21.91
CA SER A 136 0.61 22.91 22.99
C SER A 136 -0.89 23.18 22.88
N ASP A 137 -1.40 23.16 21.65
CA ASP A 137 -2.80 23.33 21.35
C ASP A 137 -3.12 22.73 19.97
N LEU A 138 -4.09 21.83 19.91
CA LEU A 138 -4.69 21.35 18.67
C LEU A 138 -6.20 21.38 18.83
N TYR A 139 -6.88 22.07 17.92
CA TYR A 139 -8.32 22.01 17.79
C TYR A 139 -8.72 22.12 16.33
N ILE A 140 -8.84 20.96 15.68
CA ILE A 140 -9.26 20.75 14.29
C ILE A 140 -10.37 19.68 14.23
N GLY A 141 -10.88 19.38 13.04
CA GLY A 141 -11.97 18.43 12.87
C GLY A 141 -11.62 16.99 13.17
N SER A 142 -12.68 16.19 13.20
CA SER A 142 -12.71 14.76 13.52
C SER A 142 -12.37 14.41 14.99
N GLU A 143 -13.39 13.98 15.74
CA GLU A 143 -13.20 13.11 16.92
C GLU A 143 -13.14 11.61 16.52
N SER A 144 -13.27 11.29 15.22
CA SER A 144 -13.11 9.90 14.78
C SER A 144 -11.69 9.43 15.12
N THR A 145 -11.58 8.21 15.62
CA THR A 145 -10.32 7.58 16.04
C THR A 145 -9.25 7.60 14.95
N ASN A 146 -9.67 7.68 13.69
CA ASN A 146 -8.80 7.53 12.54
C ASN A 146 -8.37 8.87 11.93
N CYS A 147 -8.84 10.03 12.41
CA CYS A 147 -8.37 11.35 11.94
C CYS A 147 -8.34 11.52 10.40
N ALA A 148 -9.29 10.91 9.68
CA ALA A 148 -9.24 10.74 8.23
C ALA A 148 -9.11 12.07 7.47
N ASN A 149 -9.99 13.02 7.81
CA ASN A 149 -10.20 14.26 7.06
C ASN A 149 -9.28 15.40 7.51
N ASP A 150 -9.03 15.48 8.82
CA ASP A 150 -8.29 16.55 9.46
C ASP A 150 -7.26 15.93 10.40
N HIS A 151 -6.00 16.28 10.22
CA HIS A 151 -4.93 15.76 11.05
C HIS A 151 -3.67 16.63 11.05
N VAL A 152 -2.90 16.47 12.12
CA VAL A 152 -1.49 16.78 12.20
C VAL A 152 -0.73 15.47 12.15
N TYR A 153 0.18 15.32 11.18
CA TYR A 153 1.23 14.33 11.28
C TYR A 153 2.51 14.95 11.81
N VAL A 154 3.14 14.25 12.76
CA VAL A 154 4.54 14.46 13.12
C VAL A 154 5.27 13.20 12.69
N VAL A 155 6.06 13.32 11.63
CA VAL A 155 6.84 12.24 11.04
C VAL A 155 8.28 12.45 11.43
N ASP A 156 8.84 11.47 12.12
CA ASP A 156 10.28 11.36 12.32
C ASP A 156 10.82 10.17 11.49
N ASN A 157 12.06 9.77 11.71
CA ASN A 157 12.68 8.66 10.97
C ASN A 157 12.30 7.26 11.50
N ILE A 158 11.54 7.19 12.59
CA ILE A 158 11.17 5.99 13.33
C ILE A 158 9.65 5.77 13.27
N GLN A 159 8.86 6.81 13.47
CA GLN A 159 7.42 6.75 13.68
C GLN A 159 6.69 7.94 13.06
N THR A 160 5.42 7.72 12.74
CA THR A 160 4.48 8.76 12.31
C THR A 160 3.39 8.89 13.36
N HIS A 161 3.34 10.03 14.03
CA HIS A 161 2.27 10.34 14.96
C HIS A 161 1.14 11.10 14.28
N ARG A 162 -0.09 10.67 14.51
CA ARG A 162 -1.29 11.30 13.95
C ARG A 162 -2.16 11.87 15.05
N HIS A 163 -2.54 13.14 14.92
CA HIS A 163 -3.41 13.81 15.88
C HIS A 163 -4.53 14.57 15.19
N CYS A 164 -5.72 14.55 15.76
CA CYS A 164 -6.89 15.33 15.35
C CYS A 164 -7.76 15.65 16.56
N GLY A 165 -8.87 16.36 16.33
CA GLY A 165 -9.78 16.78 17.38
C GLY A 165 -9.14 17.82 18.32
N HIS A 166 -9.50 17.73 19.60
CA HIS A 166 -9.03 18.64 20.64
C HIS A 166 -7.98 17.95 21.53
N LYS A 167 -6.69 18.21 21.30
CA LYS A 167 -5.59 17.50 21.98
C LYS A 167 -4.45 18.42 22.40
N ARG A 168 -3.73 17.97 23.42
CA ARG A 168 -2.40 18.45 23.82
C ARG A 168 -1.49 17.24 23.96
N TYR A 169 -0.24 17.39 23.55
CA TYR A 169 0.68 16.27 23.58
C TYR A 169 2.11 16.75 23.83
N ALA A 170 2.81 16.07 24.72
CA ALA A 170 4.25 16.19 24.87
C ALA A 170 4.86 14.94 24.24
N TYR A 171 5.64 15.12 23.17
CA TYR A 171 6.32 13.99 22.56
C TYR A 171 7.47 13.55 23.47
N PRO A 172 7.79 12.25 23.50
CA PRO A 172 9.08 11.78 23.98
C PRO A 172 10.23 12.49 23.25
N TYR A 173 11.45 12.41 23.78
CA TYR A 173 12.63 12.89 23.06
C TYR A 173 12.73 12.22 21.69
N ILE A 174 12.76 13.01 20.62
CA ILE A 174 12.84 12.47 19.26
C ILE A 174 14.29 12.48 18.80
N CYS A 175 14.79 11.28 18.46
CA CYS A 175 16.17 11.02 18.05
C CYS A 175 16.37 11.12 16.53
N SER A 176 15.72 12.08 15.86
CA SER A 176 15.82 12.24 14.40
C SER A 176 16.64 13.47 14.03
N SER A 177 17.37 13.38 12.91
CA SER A 177 18.02 14.54 12.27
C SER A 177 17.03 15.42 11.50
N THR A 178 15.85 14.88 11.19
CA THR A 178 14.83 15.57 10.41
C THR A 178 13.45 15.22 10.96
N ILE A 179 12.69 16.23 11.35
CA ILE A 179 11.27 16.10 11.73
C ILE A 179 10.43 16.78 10.68
N ILE A 180 9.41 16.10 10.20
CA ILE A 180 8.42 16.65 9.29
C ILE A 180 7.12 16.81 10.07
N ILE A 181 6.52 17.99 9.96
CA ILE A 181 5.19 18.27 10.49
C ILE A 181 4.28 18.54 9.29
N GLN A 182 3.28 17.71 9.07
CA GLN A 182 2.25 17.91 8.06
C GLN A 182 0.94 18.28 8.75
N TYR A 183 0.24 19.26 8.20
CA TYR A 183 -1.02 19.77 8.69
C TYR A 183 -2.04 19.75 7.57
N LEU A 184 -3.05 18.88 7.70
CA LEU A 184 -4.18 18.78 6.79
C LEU A 184 -5.46 19.17 7.53
N VAL A 185 -6.22 20.09 6.96
CA VAL A 185 -7.59 20.38 7.40
C VAL A 185 -8.45 20.53 6.17
N THR A 186 -9.46 19.67 6.04
CA THR A 186 -10.46 19.67 4.96
C THR A 186 -11.83 20.12 5.47
N THR A 187 -12.11 20.03 6.78
CA THR A 187 -13.40 20.46 7.32
C THR A 187 -13.39 21.94 7.68
N ASN A 188 -14.41 22.67 7.20
CA ASN A 188 -14.62 24.07 7.54
C ASN A 188 -15.59 24.17 8.72
N PHE A 189 -15.07 24.41 9.92
CA PHE A 189 -15.89 24.62 11.10
C PHE A 189 -15.47 25.89 11.85
N PRO A 190 -16.41 26.79 12.18
CA PRO A 190 -16.08 28.13 12.68
C PRO A 190 -15.51 28.13 14.11
N THR A 191 -15.45 27.00 14.80
CA THR A 191 -14.88 26.89 16.16
C THR A 191 -13.48 26.30 16.19
N TYR A 192 -12.94 25.84 15.05
CA TYR A 192 -11.57 25.33 15.00
C TYR A 192 -10.56 26.48 14.98
N ARG A 193 -9.74 26.53 16.03
CA ARG A 193 -8.64 27.51 16.17
C ARG A 193 -7.36 27.05 15.49
N GLY A 194 -7.25 25.77 15.14
CA GLY A 194 -6.10 25.19 14.44
C GLY A 194 -5.07 24.59 15.39
N MET A 195 -3.79 24.85 15.13
CA MET A 195 -2.67 24.23 15.85
C MET A 195 -1.65 25.28 16.34
N ARG A 196 -1.11 25.05 17.55
CA ARG A 196 0.14 25.65 18.05
C ARG A 196 1.05 24.58 18.64
N MET A 197 2.28 24.54 18.16
CA MET A 197 3.32 23.62 18.58
C MET A 197 4.56 24.40 19.02
N TYR A 198 5.20 23.98 20.11
CA TYR A 198 6.51 24.50 20.54
C TYR A 198 7.55 23.40 20.36
N PHE A 199 8.78 23.79 20.02
CA PHE A 199 9.90 22.86 19.95
C PHE A 199 11.16 23.47 20.54
N GLU A 200 12.03 22.63 21.05
CA GLU A 200 13.40 22.98 21.41
C GLU A 200 14.37 21.85 21.04
N ILE A 201 15.52 22.24 20.51
CA ILE A 201 16.63 21.40 20.12
C ILE A 201 17.68 21.54 21.21
N VAL A 202 17.89 20.47 21.96
CA VAL A 202 18.78 20.43 23.13
C VAL A 202 19.95 19.49 22.87
N ASP A 203 21.05 19.73 23.57
CA ASP A 203 22.19 18.82 23.51
C ASP A 203 21.77 17.42 23.99
N ARG A 204 22.20 16.40 23.25
CA ARG A 204 21.87 15.02 23.59
C ARG A 204 22.46 14.68 24.97
N PRO A 205 21.65 14.22 25.95
CA PRO A 205 22.15 13.76 27.22
C PRO A 205 23.18 12.63 27.04
N ILE A 206 24.24 12.62 27.86
CA ILE A 206 25.32 11.62 27.77
C ILE A 206 24.78 10.18 27.87
N ASN A 207 23.69 10.01 28.61
CA ASN A 207 23.04 8.72 28.90
C ASN A 207 21.75 8.51 28.09
N ASP A 208 21.53 9.26 27.02
CA ASP A 208 20.36 9.05 26.17
C ASP A 208 20.50 7.76 25.34
N ASN A 209 19.39 7.03 25.22
CA ASN A 209 19.29 5.79 24.45
C ASN A 209 19.19 6.04 22.94
N CYS A 210 19.18 7.30 22.49
CA CYS A 210 19.22 7.59 21.08
C CYS A 210 20.46 6.93 20.40
N PRO A 211 20.28 6.23 19.27
CA PRO A 211 21.39 5.60 18.54
C PRO A 211 22.49 6.62 18.25
N LYS A 212 23.73 6.33 18.67
CA LYS A 212 24.89 7.17 18.30
C LYS A 212 25.16 6.94 16.81
N ILE A 213 24.86 7.94 15.99
CA ILE A 213 25.22 7.90 14.58
C ILE A 213 26.71 8.23 14.50
N THR A 214 27.54 7.20 14.35
CA THR A 214 28.97 7.37 14.09
C THR A 214 29.13 7.81 12.63
N VAL A 215 29.04 9.11 12.38
CA VAL A 215 29.33 9.65 11.04
C VAL A 215 30.84 9.70 10.89
N THR A 216 31.41 8.82 10.06
CA THR A 216 32.78 8.99 9.58
C THR A 216 32.83 10.32 8.82
N PRO A 217 33.65 11.30 9.22
CA PRO A 217 33.67 12.61 8.57
C PRO A 217 34.06 12.43 7.09
N VAL A 218 33.07 12.55 6.22
CA VAL A 218 33.28 12.64 4.78
C VAL A 218 33.96 13.99 4.52
N PRO A 219 35.12 14.05 3.84
CA PRO A 219 35.81 15.30 3.57
C PRO A 219 34.86 16.26 2.84
N SER A 220 34.67 17.44 3.42
CA SER A 220 33.77 18.47 2.93
C SER A 220 34.21 18.98 1.56
N THR A 221 33.71 18.36 0.49
CA THR A 221 33.69 18.96 -0.84
C THR A 221 32.46 19.87 -0.93
N THR A 222 32.67 21.16 -0.70
CA THR A 222 31.71 22.22 -0.98
C THR A 222 31.47 22.32 -2.48
N THR A 223 30.59 21.47 -3.02
CA THR A 223 29.99 21.69 -4.34
C THR A 223 28.74 22.54 -4.13
N PRO A 224 28.62 23.73 -4.74
CA PRO A 224 27.43 24.56 -4.59
C PRO A 224 26.22 23.81 -5.16
N ILE A 225 25.28 23.49 -4.28
CA ILE A 225 23.98 22.92 -4.65
C ILE A 225 23.27 24.01 -5.47
N ALA A 226 23.01 23.70 -6.73
CA ALA A 226 22.23 24.55 -7.60
C ALA A 226 20.84 24.78 -6.98
N THR A 227 20.50 26.04 -6.79
CA THR A 227 19.19 26.49 -6.31
C THR A 227 18.14 26.03 -7.32
N ILE A 228 17.42 24.94 -7.02
CA ILE A 228 16.28 24.49 -7.81
C ILE A 228 15.15 25.48 -7.53
N GLU A 229 14.86 26.36 -8.48
CA GLU A 229 13.67 27.22 -8.43
C GLU A 229 12.41 26.33 -8.45
N SER A 230 11.64 26.38 -7.36
CA SER A 230 10.49 25.50 -7.16
C SER A 230 9.28 25.99 -7.95
N THR A 231 9.01 25.36 -9.09
CA THR A 231 7.68 25.39 -9.74
C THR A 231 6.80 24.21 -9.28
N LEU A 232 7.10 23.62 -8.12
CA LEU A 232 6.32 22.52 -7.53
C LEU A 232 4.89 23.01 -7.24
N SER A 233 3.90 22.33 -7.85
CA SER A 233 2.50 22.56 -7.52
C SER A 233 2.27 22.16 -6.06
N THR A 234 1.44 22.94 -5.36
CA THR A 234 1.31 22.96 -3.90
C THR A 234 0.73 21.69 -3.26
N ASN A 235 0.50 20.61 -4.01
CA ASN A 235 -0.24 19.43 -3.54
C ASN A 235 0.56 18.11 -3.62
N THR A 236 1.87 18.15 -3.88
CA THR A 236 2.68 16.91 -3.94
C THR A 236 2.93 16.36 -2.53
N PRO A 237 2.50 15.13 -2.19
CA PRO A 237 2.72 14.54 -0.86
C PRO A 237 4.20 14.41 -0.52
N ILE A 238 4.56 14.53 0.76
CA ILE A 238 5.98 14.62 1.13
C ILE A 238 6.79 13.36 0.85
N TYR A 239 6.18 12.18 0.97
CA TYR A 239 6.87 10.93 0.64
C TYR A 239 7.31 10.90 -0.83
N VAL A 240 6.58 11.59 -1.73
CA VAL A 240 6.95 11.80 -3.14
C VAL A 240 8.18 12.67 -3.28
N ILE A 241 8.24 13.77 -2.53
CA ILE A 241 9.39 14.69 -2.51
C ILE A 241 10.65 13.96 -2.01
N LEU A 242 10.48 13.09 -1.02
CA LEU A 242 11.56 12.30 -0.42
C LEU A 242 11.92 11.05 -1.24
N GLY A 243 11.11 10.66 -2.21
CA GLY A 243 11.31 9.44 -2.98
C GLY A 243 11.22 8.16 -2.14
N ILE A 244 10.45 8.16 -1.04
CA ILE A 244 10.25 7.02 -0.11
C ILE A 244 8.81 6.47 -0.23
N ALA A 245 8.53 5.30 0.35
CA ALA A 245 7.15 4.81 0.42
C ALA A 245 6.26 5.73 1.24
N SER A 246 4.97 5.80 0.92
CA SER A 246 4.00 6.49 1.76
C SER A 246 3.86 5.77 3.12
N PRO A 247 3.39 6.48 4.16
CA PRO A 247 2.87 5.81 5.35
C PRO A 247 1.83 4.76 4.96
N THR A 248 1.73 3.69 5.76
CA THR A 248 0.68 2.69 5.60
C THR A 248 -0.68 3.36 5.76
N ARG A 249 -1.51 3.22 4.73
CA ARG A 249 -2.90 3.65 4.73
C ARG A 249 -3.76 2.41 4.75
N SER A 250 -4.94 2.52 5.35
CA SER A 250 -5.89 1.42 5.35
C SER A 250 -7.31 1.91 5.09
N PHE A 251 -8.10 1.01 4.52
CA PHE A 251 -9.53 1.19 4.36
C PHE A 251 -10.24 -0.14 4.55
N GLN A 252 -11.53 -0.05 4.81
CA GLN A 252 -12.42 -1.20 4.88
C GLN A 252 -13.57 -0.96 3.93
N ILE A 253 -13.97 -2.00 3.21
CA ILE A 253 -15.17 -2.00 2.37
C ILE A 253 -16.12 -3.12 2.78
N CYS A 254 -17.40 -2.78 2.76
CA CYS A 254 -18.50 -3.71 2.98
C CYS A 254 -18.97 -4.34 1.66
N ALA A 255 -19.78 -5.39 1.74
CA ALA A 255 -20.36 -6.01 0.56
C ALA A 255 -21.17 -4.99 -0.27
N GLY A 256 -20.85 -4.88 -1.56
CA GLY A 256 -21.44 -3.92 -2.50
C GLY A 256 -20.77 -2.54 -2.52
N GLU A 257 -19.80 -2.27 -1.64
CA GLU A 257 -19.06 -1.02 -1.64
C GLU A 257 -17.86 -1.06 -2.59
N LEU A 258 -17.46 0.14 -3.01
CA LEU A 258 -16.32 0.38 -3.89
C LEU A 258 -15.42 1.44 -3.30
N TYR A 259 -14.11 1.23 -3.42
CA TYR A 259 -13.09 2.17 -2.96
C TYR A 259 -12.02 2.35 -4.02
N THR A 260 -11.67 3.59 -4.32
CA THR A 260 -10.60 3.92 -5.28
C THR A 260 -9.36 4.38 -4.54
N ILE A 261 -8.25 3.71 -4.82
CA ILE A 261 -6.92 4.10 -4.37
C ILE A 261 -6.22 4.80 -5.52
N GLU A 262 -5.59 5.93 -5.24
CA GLU A 262 -4.76 6.65 -6.19
C GLU A 262 -3.42 7.04 -5.54
N CYS A 263 -2.33 6.71 -6.21
CA CYS A 263 -0.98 7.14 -5.88
C CYS A 263 -0.52 8.26 -6.83
N PRO A 264 0.39 9.14 -6.37
CA PRO A 264 1.00 10.15 -7.20
C PRO A 264 1.70 9.58 -8.44
N ASN A 265 2.01 10.44 -9.42
CA ASN A 265 2.82 10.02 -10.57
C ASN A 265 4.17 9.46 -10.10
N ASP A 266 4.68 8.46 -10.81
CA ASP A 266 5.90 7.72 -10.47
C ASP A 266 5.84 6.91 -9.16
N TYR A 267 4.62 6.63 -8.71
CA TYR A 267 4.33 5.72 -7.60
C TYR A 267 3.34 4.63 -8.03
N VAL A 268 3.46 3.47 -7.39
CA VAL A 268 2.54 2.32 -7.55
C VAL A 268 2.01 1.91 -6.18
N ILE A 269 0.80 1.36 -6.18
CA ILE A 269 0.10 0.88 -4.98
C ILE A 269 0.68 -0.47 -4.60
N ALA A 270 1.42 -0.52 -3.50
CA ALA A 270 1.84 -1.75 -2.87
C ALA A 270 0.87 -2.17 -1.78
N ILE A 271 0.22 -3.32 -1.95
CA ILE A 271 -0.70 -3.84 -0.93
C ILE A 271 0.15 -4.60 0.09
N THR A 272 0.08 -4.16 1.34
CA THR A 272 0.84 -4.74 2.45
C THR A 272 0.01 -5.77 3.21
N THR A 273 -1.31 -5.60 3.23
CA THR A 273 -2.23 -6.53 3.89
C THR A 273 -3.58 -6.52 3.18
N ASN A 274 -4.15 -7.70 2.97
CA ASN A 274 -5.49 -7.87 2.45
C ASN A 274 -6.19 -8.95 3.27
N ILE A 275 -7.21 -8.55 4.02
CA ILE A 275 -7.90 -9.39 5.00
C ILE A 275 -9.38 -9.44 4.66
N TYR A 276 -9.95 -10.64 4.66
CA TYR A 276 -11.39 -10.84 4.76
C TYR A 276 -11.75 -11.17 6.20
N GLY A 277 -12.79 -10.53 6.73
CA GLY A 277 -13.20 -10.72 8.11
C GLY A 277 -14.68 -11.03 8.24
N VAL A 278 -15.00 -11.95 9.15
CA VAL A 278 -16.35 -12.32 9.58
C VAL A 278 -16.60 -11.75 10.97
N THR A 279 -17.66 -10.97 11.11
CA THR A 279 -18.08 -10.41 12.40
C THR A 279 -19.12 -11.31 13.07
N SER A 280 -19.36 -11.13 14.36
CA SER A 280 -20.39 -11.90 15.07
C SER A 280 -21.82 -11.53 14.66
N SER A 281 -22.03 -10.31 14.16
CA SER A 281 -23.34 -9.81 13.72
C SER A 281 -23.65 -10.12 12.26
N ASP A 282 -22.69 -10.69 11.53
CA ASP A 282 -22.68 -10.81 10.07
C ASP A 282 -22.89 -9.45 9.36
N GLN A 283 -22.69 -8.33 10.08
CA GLN A 283 -22.68 -6.97 9.52
C GLN A 283 -21.25 -6.50 9.30
N CYS A 284 -21.09 -5.51 8.44
CA CYS A 284 -19.81 -4.84 8.24
C CYS A 284 -19.45 -3.99 9.47
N GLU A 285 -18.60 -4.51 10.34
CA GLU A 285 -18.09 -3.81 11.53
C GLU A 285 -16.62 -3.46 11.32
N ALA A 286 -16.15 -2.39 11.97
CA ALA A 286 -14.75 -1.96 11.87
C ALA A 286 -13.78 -3.09 12.27
N HIS A 287 -12.76 -3.33 11.45
CA HIS A 287 -11.79 -4.40 11.61
C HIS A 287 -11.22 -4.48 13.05
N ASP A 288 -11.36 -5.66 13.66
CA ASP A 288 -10.79 -6.01 14.96
C ASP A 288 -10.33 -7.47 14.94
N ALA A 289 -9.04 -7.70 14.67
CA ALA A 289 -8.46 -9.02 14.59
C ALA A 289 -8.57 -9.85 15.89
N SER A 290 -8.86 -9.21 17.04
CA SER A 290 -9.04 -9.91 18.31
C SER A 290 -10.46 -10.47 18.51
N LYS A 291 -11.44 -9.92 17.79
CA LYS A 291 -12.86 -10.29 17.90
C LYS A 291 -13.42 -10.94 16.64
N HIS A 292 -12.85 -10.61 15.48
CA HIS A 292 -13.35 -11.07 14.19
C HIS A 292 -12.58 -12.30 13.76
N CYS A 293 -13.27 -13.24 13.11
CA CYS A 293 -12.59 -14.33 12.43
C CYS A 293 -12.07 -13.81 11.09
N VAL A 294 -10.76 -13.82 10.91
CA VAL A 294 -10.09 -13.20 9.75
C VAL A 294 -9.24 -14.19 8.99
N ILE A 295 -9.12 -13.99 7.67
CA ILE A 295 -8.14 -14.66 6.82
C ILE A 295 -7.36 -13.61 6.04
N THR A 296 -6.04 -13.75 6.00
CA THR A 296 -5.20 -12.94 5.12
C THR A 296 -5.12 -13.65 3.78
N THR A 297 -5.38 -12.93 2.69
CA THR A 297 -5.27 -13.45 1.33
C THR A 297 -4.27 -12.63 0.55
N ASN A 298 -3.71 -13.23 -0.49
CA ASN A 298 -3.00 -12.44 -1.48
C ASN A 298 -3.98 -11.46 -2.15
N PRO A 299 -3.54 -10.26 -2.53
CA PRO A 299 -4.38 -9.34 -3.27
C PRO A 299 -4.78 -9.94 -4.62
N PRO A 300 -6.07 -9.86 -5.00
CA PRO A 300 -6.57 -10.49 -6.23
C PRO A 300 -6.13 -9.79 -7.53
N PHE A 301 -5.64 -8.55 -7.46
CA PHE A 301 -5.35 -7.75 -8.65
C PHE A 301 -4.02 -6.98 -8.55
N LEU A 302 -3.40 -6.76 -9.70
CA LEU A 302 -2.20 -5.93 -9.85
C LEU A 302 -2.61 -4.45 -9.86
N CYS A 303 -2.56 -3.80 -8.71
CA CYS A 303 -2.77 -2.36 -8.62
C CYS A 303 -1.54 -1.63 -9.19
N ARG A 304 -1.73 -0.70 -10.13
CA ARG A 304 -0.66 0.19 -10.62
C ARG A 304 -0.71 1.51 -9.84
N GLN A 305 -0.86 2.63 -10.53
CA GLN A 305 -0.99 3.95 -9.91
C GLN A 305 -2.40 4.17 -9.33
N THR A 306 -3.42 3.61 -9.97
CA THR A 306 -4.81 3.68 -9.53
C THR A 306 -5.37 2.26 -9.44
N CYS A 307 -6.17 2.00 -8.42
CA CYS A 307 -6.82 0.71 -8.23
C CYS A 307 -8.23 0.89 -7.70
N VAL A 308 -9.16 0.09 -8.20
CA VAL A 308 -10.55 0.08 -7.74
C VAL A 308 -10.79 -1.23 -7.03
N TYR A 309 -11.06 -1.13 -5.73
CA TYR A 309 -11.47 -2.25 -4.90
C TYR A 309 -12.98 -2.31 -4.84
N MET A 310 -13.51 -3.50 -5.04
CA MET A 310 -14.92 -3.78 -4.82
C MET A 310 -15.04 -5.12 -4.14
N TYR A 311 -15.79 -5.15 -3.04
CA TYR A 311 -16.07 -6.37 -2.33
C TYR A 311 -17.51 -6.80 -2.61
N THR A 312 -17.71 -7.92 -3.30
CA THR A 312 -19.04 -8.38 -3.72
C THR A 312 -19.80 -9.14 -2.62
N GLY A 313 -19.17 -9.45 -1.49
CA GLY A 313 -19.83 -10.20 -0.41
C GLY A 313 -20.00 -11.69 -0.70
N ASN A 314 -19.15 -12.29 -1.54
CA ASN A 314 -19.24 -13.72 -1.89
C ASN A 314 -18.08 -14.57 -1.36
N GLU A 315 -17.07 -13.96 -0.75
CA GLU A 315 -15.89 -14.67 -0.26
C GLU A 315 -16.24 -15.52 0.96
N VAL A 316 -16.14 -16.85 0.82
CA VAL A 316 -16.39 -17.81 1.90
C VAL A 316 -15.07 -18.11 2.59
N ILE A 317 -14.97 -17.83 3.89
CA ILE A 317 -13.75 -18.07 4.68
C ILE A 317 -13.84 -19.46 5.35
N PRO A 318 -13.07 -20.47 4.90
CA PRO A 318 -13.20 -21.83 5.45
C PRO A 318 -12.80 -21.93 6.92
N SER A 319 -11.77 -21.17 7.33
CA SER A 319 -11.33 -21.08 8.74
C SER A 319 -12.37 -20.44 9.66
N CYS A 320 -13.39 -19.78 9.11
CA CYS A 320 -14.48 -19.14 9.85
C CYS A 320 -15.79 -19.92 9.75
N ASN A 321 -15.71 -21.25 9.82
CA ASN A 321 -16.86 -22.16 9.67
C ASN A 321 -17.61 -21.99 8.34
N ASN A 322 -16.86 -21.73 7.25
CA ASN A 322 -17.42 -21.45 5.93
C ASN A 322 -18.43 -20.29 5.92
N LYS A 323 -18.26 -19.29 6.80
CA LYS A 323 -19.04 -18.07 6.75
C LYS A 323 -18.57 -17.18 5.60
N ILE A 324 -19.51 -16.46 5.01
CA ILE A 324 -19.22 -15.39 4.04
C ILE A 324 -18.62 -14.22 4.81
N ALA A 325 -17.53 -13.64 4.30
CA ALA A 325 -16.91 -12.50 4.93
C ALA A 325 -17.89 -11.30 5.00
N SER A 326 -17.83 -10.56 6.09
CA SER A 326 -18.68 -9.39 6.32
C SER A 326 -18.04 -8.12 5.77
N TYR A 327 -16.70 -8.11 5.64
CA TYR A 327 -15.93 -6.99 5.10
C TYR A 327 -14.61 -7.47 4.49
N GLN A 328 -14.01 -6.59 3.69
CA GLN A 328 -12.62 -6.66 3.26
C GLN A 328 -11.86 -5.46 3.84
N TYR A 329 -10.74 -5.73 4.51
CA TYR A 329 -9.81 -4.72 5.06
C TYR A 329 -8.50 -4.77 4.29
N VAL A 330 -8.05 -3.61 3.82
CA VAL A 330 -6.86 -3.51 2.99
C VAL A 330 -5.93 -2.46 3.56
N GLU A 331 -4.66 -2.81 3.71
CA GLU A 331 -3.57 -1.88 3.97
C GLU A 331 -2.68 -1.76 2.74
N TYR A 332 -2.26 -0.53 2.45
CA TYR A 332 -1.45 -0.24 1.27
C TYR A 332 -0.48 0.91 1.53
N GLN A 333 0.56 0.96 0.71
CA GLN A 333 1.50 2.06 0.61
C GLN A 333 1.68 2.45 -0.86
N CYS A 334 1.89 3.73 -1.14
CA CYS A 334 2.39 4.16 -2.43
C CYS A 334 3.92 4.00 -2.41
N ILE A 335 4.47 3.12 -3.24
CA ILE A 335 5.93 2.94 -3.37
C ILE A 335 6.44 3.58 -4.67
N PRO A 336 7.63 4.19 -4.66
CA PRO A 336 8.17 4.87 -5.83
C PRO A 336 8.59 3.86 -6.92
N THR A 337 8.28 4.15 -8.17
CA THR A 337 8.78 3.39 -9.35
C THR A 337 10.04 4.00 -9.93
N LYS A 338 10.27 5.30 -9.69
CA LYS A 338 11.48 6.03 -10.09
C LYS A 338 12.28 6.44 -8.85
N THR A 339 13.15 5.55 -8.38
CA THR A 339 14.19 5.91 -7.41
C THR A 339 15.58 5.82 -8.04
N ILE A 340 16.57 6.35 -7.32
CA ILE A 340 17.98 6.15 -7.67
C ILE A 340 18.21 4.64 -7.69
N LEU A 341 18.48 4.11 -8.89
CA LEU A 341 18.93 2.74 -9.06
C LEU A 341 20.18 2.55 -8.20
N VAL A 342 20.09 1.64 -7.23
CA VAL A 342 21.28 1.13 -6.55
C VAL A 342 21.93 0.20 -7.57
N SER A 343 22.72 0.80 -8.46
CA SER A 343 23.24 0.16 -9.66
C SER A 343 23.93 -1.16 -9.31
N THR A 344 23.31 -2.27 -9.71
CA THR A 344 23.88 -3.62 -9.69
C THR A 344 24.65 -3.94 -10.98
N ASN A 345 25.10 -2.93 -11.75
CA ASN A 345 26.01 -3.13 -12.89
C ASN A 345 27.33 -3.84 -12.51
N SER A 346 27.60 -4.04 -11.22
CA SER A 346 28.57 -5.02 -10.75
C SER A 346 28.12 -6.43 -11.13
N SER A 347 28.73 -6.98 -12.19
CA SER A 347 28.61 -8.36 -12.65
C SER A 347 28.35 -9.34 -11.48
N CYS A 348 27.19 -10.01 -11.48
CA CYS A 348 27.01 -11.19 -10.65
C CYS A 348 28.11 -12.19 -11.01
N ARG A 349 28.97 -12.53 -10.04
CA ARG A 349 29.99 -13.55 -10.25
C ARG A 349 29.38 -14.90 -9.90
N ASN A 350 29.37 -15.82 -10.86
CA ASN A 350 28.98 -17.21 -10.65
C ASN A 350 29.98 -18.01 -9.79
N ASP A 351 30.92 -17.35 -9.10
CA ASP A 351 31.93 -17.97 -8.24
C ASP A 351 31.45 -18.18 -6.80
N GLY A 352 30.19 -17.84 -6.51
CA GLY A 352 29.59 -17.93 -5.17
C GLY A 352 30.00 -16.79 -4.23
N SER A 353 30.72 -15.77 -4.71
CA SER A 353 31.03 -14.58 -3.91
C SER A 353 29.77 -13.76 -3.63
N LYS A 354 29.67 -13.22 -2.41
CA LYS A 354 28.58 -12.33 -2.01
C LYS A 354 28.88 -10.91 -2.46
N THR A 355 28.01 -10.33 -3.29
CA THR A 355 28.11 -8.90 -3.64
C THR A 355 27.43 -8.08 -2.55
N ILE A 356 28.18 -7.24 -1.83
CA ILE A 356 27.63 -6.40 -0.77
C ILE A 356 27.00 -5.15 -1.38
N ILE A 357 25.72 -4.94 -1.09
CA ILE A 357 24.94 -3.77 -1.53
C ILE A 357 24.59 -2.97 -0.27
N PRO A 358 25.24 -1.81 -0.03
CA PRO A 358 24.85 -0.93 1.07
C PRO A 358 23.52 -0.25 0.75
N ILE A 359 22.57 -0.32 1.68
CA ILE A 359 21.26 0.35 1.60
C ILE A 359 21.21 1.43 2.69
N ASP A 360 21.50 2.67 2.31
CA ASP A 360 21.62 3.79 3.27
C ASP A 360 20.27 4.38 3.72
N ARG A 361 19.25 4.34 2.84
CA ARG A 361 17.87 4.78 3.11
C ARG A 361 16.85 3.96 2.31
N ASN A 362 16.94 4.01 0.99
CA ASN A 362 16.10 3.23 0.09
C ASN A 362 16.81 3.03 -1.25
N GLY A 363 16.28 2.13 -2.06
CA GLY A 363 16.90 1.80 -3.34
C GLY A 363 16.02 0.93 -4.22
N ARG A 364 16.24 1.02 -5.52
CA ARG A 364 15.71 0.07 -6.49
C ARG A 364 16.78 -0.96 -6.83
N PHE A 365 16.42 -2.23 -6.74
CA PHE A 365 17.25 -3.37 -7.07
C PHE A 365 16.66 -4.04 -8.31
N GLN A 366 17.52 -4.38 -9.26
CA GLN A 366 17.15 -5.16 -10.45
C GLN A 366 18.10 -6.35 -10.57
N SER A 367 17.56 -7.51 -10.98
CA SER A 367 18.41 -8.63 -11.37
C SER A 367 19.29 -8.24 -12.56
N TYR A 368 20.45 -8.88 -12.65
CA TYR A 368 21.34 -8.73 -13.79
C TYR A 368 20.57 -8.99 -15.10
N ASN A 369 20.76 -8.10 -16.08
CA ASN A 369 20.08 -8.11 -17.37
C ASN A 369 18.54 -7.91 -17.34
N TYR A 370 17.90 -7.55 -16.22
CA TYR A 370 16.47 -7.21 -16.24
C TYR A 370 16.17 -6.19 -17.37
N PRO A 371 15.14 -6.39 -18.21
CA PRO A 371 14.08 -7.39 -18.10
C PRO A 371 14.32 -8.69 -18.89
N THR A 372 15.56 -9.13 -19.13
CA THR A 372 15.86 -10.45 -19.74
C THR A 372 16.37 -11.43 -18.70
N LEU A 373 15.82 -12.65 -18.72
CA LEU A 373 16.27 -13.74 -17.86
C LEU A 373 17.52 -14.39 -18.47
N VAL A 374 18.57 -14.56 -17.67
CA VAL A 374 19.77 -15.30 -18.06
C VAL A 374 20.09 -16.30 -16.95
N PRO A 375 20.52 -17.53 -17.26
CA PRO A 375 20.90 -18.49 -16.24
C PRO A 375 21.99 -17.91 -15.33
N MET A 376 21.73 -17.88 -14.02
CA MET A 376 22.61 -17.28 -13.03
C MET A 376 22.35 -17.85 -11.64
N ASN A 377 23.36 -17.84 -10.77
CA ASN A 377 23.21 -18.21 -9.36
C ASN A 377 23.98 -17.19 -8.52
N CYS A 378 23.30 -16.12 -8.16
CA CYS A 378 23.86 -14.95 -7.51
C CYS A 378 23.47 -14.91 -6.04
N THR A 379 24.36 -14.40 -5.19
CA THR A 379 24.00 -14.01 -3.81
C THR A 379 24.41 -12.56 -3.59
N TYR A 380 23.43 -11.74 -3.23
CA TYR A 380 23.62 -10.33 -2.88
C TYR A 380 23.44 -10.19 -1.39
N ARG A 381 24.36 -9.50 -0.72
CA ARG A 381 24.25 -9.17 0.70
C ARG A 381 23.76 -7.74 0.83
N LEU A 382 22.49 -7.58 1.14
CA LEU A 382 21.89 -6.29 1.46
C LEU A 382 22.32 -5.91 2.88
N LYS A 383 22.99 -4.76 3.03
CA LYS A 383 23.50 -4.30 4.32
C LYS A 383 22.96 -2.92 4.64
N THR A 384 22.27 -2.80 5.76
CA THR A 384 21.80 -1.53 6.32
C THR A 384 22.55 -1.18 7.62
N LYS A 385 22.22 -0.03 8.22
CA LYS A 385 22.78 0.41 9.50
C LYS A 385 22.29 -0.50 10.63
N SER A 386 23.07 -0.60 11.71
CA SER A 386 22.61 -1.28 12.92
C SER A 386 21.33 -0.64 13.45
N ASN A 387 20.38 -1.45 13.93
CA ASN A 387 19.05 -1.03 14.42
C ASN A 387 18.14 -0.45 13.33
N TYR A 388 18.29 -0.90 12.09
CA TYR A 388 17.35 -0.61 11.01
C TYR A 388 16.66 -1.90 10.57
N ILE A 389 15.39 -1.80 10.22
CA ILE A 389 14.63 -2.85 9.55
C ILE A 389 14.69 -2.61 8.04
N MET A 390 14.63 -3.68 7.25
CA MET A 390 14.55 -3.66 5.79
C MET A 390 13.18 -4.13 5.32
N HIS A 391 12.46 -3.28 4.61
CA HIS A 391 11.25 -3.64 3.86
C HIS A 391 11.59 -3.86 2.40
N ILE A 392 11.15 -4.99 1.84
CA ILE A 392 11.37 -5.34 0.44
C ILE A 392 10.03 -5.49 -0.25
N TYR A 393 9.83 -4.64 -1.24
CA TYR A 393 8.65 -4.62 -2.07
C TYR A 393 9.00 -5.20 -3.45
N ALA A 394 8.19 -6.13 -3.93
CA ALA A 394 8.20 -6.51 -5.33
C ALA A 394 7.64 -5.33 -6.12
N LEU A 395 8.46 -4.69 -6.95
CA LEU A 395 7.91 -3.86 -8.03
C LEU A 395 7.45 -4.81 -9.13
N ASP A 396 8.30 -5.76 -9.51
CA ASP A 396 8.02 -6.72 -10.55
C ASP A 396 8.88 -7.99 -10.40
N ILE A 397 8.27 -9.14 -10.15
CA ILE A 397 8.92 -10.45 -10.05
C ILE A 397 8.25 -11.34 -11.09
N SER A 398 9.03 -11.82 -12.06
CA SER A 398 8.60 -12.85 -13.01
C SER A 398 9.71 -13.88 -13.18
N LEU A 399 9.62 -14.92 -12.36
CA LEU A 399 10.58 -16.04 -12.31
C LEU A 399 10.01 -17.34 -12.87
N ASN A 400 8.77 -17.29 -13.36
CA ASN A 400 8.01 -18.36 -14.00
C ASN A 400 8.48 -19.78 -13.62
N ASN A 401 7.90 -20.31 -12.55
CA ASN A 401 8.19 -21.66 -12.09
C ASN A 401 6.89 -22.42 -11.83
N TYR A 402 6.16 -22.74 -12.90
CA TYR A 402 5.05 -23.71 -12.88
C TYR A 402 5.54 -25.16 -12.68
N ILE A 403 6.86 -25.37 -12.52
CA ILE A 403 7.50 -26.67 -12.27
C ILE A 403 7.58 -26.92 -10.76
N ASP A 404 7.33 -28.17 -10.35
CA ASP A 404 7.32 -28.66 -8.96
C ASP A 404 8.35 -27.98 -8.04
N ASP A 405 7.85 -27.17 -7.11
CA ASP A 405 8.51 -26.79 -5.86
C ASP A 405 9.67 -25.76 -5.99
N CYS A 406 9.52 -24.76 -6.88
CA CYS A 406 10.49 -23.66 -7.05
C CYS A 406 11.95 -24.13 -7.30
N LYS A 407 12.13 -25.24 -8.02
CA LYS A 407 13.46 -25.88 -8.18
C LYS A 407 14.39 -25.14 -9.15
N SER A 408 13.85 -24.63 -10.26
CA SER A 408 14.66 -24.00 -11.31
C SER A 408 14.98 -22.53 -11.03
N ASN A 409 13.94 -21.71 -11.02
CA ASN A 409 14.02 -20.27 -10.93
C ASN A 409 13.41 -19.79 -9.61
N LYS A 410 14.18 -19.13 -8.76
CA LYS A 410 13.70 -18.58 -7.49
C LYS A 410 14.57 -17.45 -6.98
N ILE A 411 13.96 -16.61 -6.17
CA ILE A 411 14.63 -15.69 -5.25
C ILE A 411 14.48 -16.24 -3.82
N THR A 412 15.50 -16.13 -2.99
CA THR A 412 15.47 -16.55 -1.58
C THR A 412 16.07 -15.47 -0.70
N PHE A 413 15.37 -15.08 0.36
CA PHE A 413 15.84 -14.16 1.39
C PHE A 413 16.29 -14.95 2.61
N ILE A 414 17.55 -14.78 3.01
CA ILE A 414 18.19 -15.54 4.09
C ILE A 414 18.74 -14.54 5.10
N GLU A 415 18.22 -14.57 6.33
CA GLU A 415 18.81 -13.82 7.45
C GLU A 415 20.05 -14.56 7.97
N ASP A 416 21.09 -13.82 8.40
CA ASP A 416 22.43 -14.36 8.72
C ASP A 416 22.44 -15.51 9.74
N THR A 417 21.38 -15.67 10.54
CA THR A 417 21.25 -16.71 11.57
C THR A 417 20.47 -17.95 11.13
N GLU A 418 19.80 -17.91 9.97
CA GLU A 418 18.87 -18.97 9.56
C GLU A 418 19.42 -19.80 8.39
N ASN A 419 19.36 -21.13 8.52
CA ASN A 419 19.70 -22.05 7.43
C ASN A 419 18.57 -22.18 6.39
N GLN A 420 17.38 -21.65 6.68
CA GLN A 420 16.21 -21.69 5.80
C GLN A 420 15.79 -20.27 5.48
N GLY A 421 15.76 -19.93 4.19
CA GLY A 421 15.30 -18.62 3.73
C GLY A 421 13.89 -18.68 3.14
N LEU A 422 13.18 -17.57 3.15
CA LEU A 422 11.90 -17.42 2.46
C LEU A 422 12.15 -17.31 0.96
N TYR A 423 11.53 -18.17 0.16
CA TYR A 423 11.72 -18.16 -1.30
C TYR A 423 10.44 -17.86 -2.07
N PHE A 424 10.63 -17.25 -3.24
CA PHE A 424 9.57 -16.95 -4.19
C PHE A 424 10.00 -17.44 -5.58
N CYS A 425 9.06 -18.04 -6.32
CA CYS A 425 9.26 -18.42 -7.71
C CYS A 425 8.05 -18.09 -8.60
N GLU A 426 6.99 -17.56 -7.99
CA GLU A 426 5.78 -17.12 -8.67
C GLU A 426 5.93 -15.68 -9.19
N GLN A 427 4.94 -15.24 -9.97
CA GLN A 427 4.85 -13.87 -10.39
C GLN A 427 4.30 -13.00 -9.24
N ARG A 428 4.98 -11.91 -8.90
CA ARG A 428 4.50 -10.92 -7.93
C ARG A 428 4.78 -9.52 -8.42
N THR A 429 3.81 -8.62 -8.33
CA THR A 429 4.06 -7.20 -8.57
C THR A 429 3.41 -6.38 -7.44
N HIS A 430 3.95 -5.19 -7.23
CA HIS A 430 3.51 -4.17 -6.27
C HIS A 430 3.00 -4.75 -4.93
N SER A 431 3.85 -5.48 -4.22
CA SER A 431 3.50 -6.05 -2.90
C SER A 431 4.70 -6.05 -1.97
N LEU A 432 4.46 -5.90 -0.66
CA LEU A 432 5.48 -6.16 0.34
C LEU A 432 5.71 -7.68 0.41
N ILE A 433 6.92 -8.13 0.10
CA ILE A 433 7.24 -9.57 0.05
C ILE A 433 8.11 -10.01 1.22
N TYR A 434 8.86 -9.10 1.84
CA TYR A 434 9.73 -9.45 2.96
C TYR A 434 9.98 -8.25 3.87
N SER A 435 10.10 -8.51 5.16
CA SER A 435 10.57 -7.53 6.15
C SER A 435 11.59 -8.20 7.06
N SER A 436 12.79 -7.63 7.15
CA SER A 436 13.89 -8.16 7.93
C SER A 436 14.26 -7.23 9.07
N CYS A 437 14.49 -7.81 10.23
CA CYS A 437 15.05 -7.10 11.38
C CYS A 437 16.57 -7.13 11.44
N SER A 438 17.18 -8.01 10.65
CA SER A 438 18.63 -8.10 10.54
C SER A 438 19.18 -6.88 9.82
N ASN A 439 20.35 -6.40 10.25
CA ASN A 439 21.09 -5.38 9.52
C ASN A 439 21.79 -5.94 8.26
N GLU A 440 21.81 -7.27 8.11
CA GLU A 440 22.33 -7.99 6.94
C GLU A 440 21.32 -9.04 6.45
N LEU A 441 21.01 -9.01 5.16
CA LEU A 441 20.10 -9.94 4.51
C LEU A 441 20.72 -10.45 3.21
N ASP A 442 20.83 -11.78 3.07
CA ASP A 442 21.31 -12.39 1.84
C ASP A 442 20.12 -12.65 0.90
N LEU A 443 20.12 -12.00 -0.26
CA LEU A 443 19.23 -12.23 -1.39
C LEU A 443 19.92 -13.18 -2.37
N ARG A 444 19.50 -14.44 -2.38
CA ARG A 444 19.96 -15.43 -3.35
C ARG A 444 19.02 -15.48 -4.55
N TYR A 445 19.57 -15.24 -5.74
CA TYR A 445 18.83 -15.23 -6.99
C TYR A 445 19.35 -16.36 -7.89
N GLN A 446 18.51 -17.39 -8.11
CA GLN A 446 18.87 -18.58 -8.86
C GLN A 446 17.95 -18.72 -10.07
N ILE A 447 18.55 -18.81 -11.25
CA ILE A 447 17.91 -19.07 -12.53
C ILE A 447 18.67 -20.21 -13.19
N THR A 448 18.05 -21.38 -13.29
CA THR A 448 18.63 -22.51 -14.04
C THR A 448 18.00 -22.70 -15.40
N ASP A 449 16.80 -22.16 -15.62
CA ASP A 449 16.06 -22.32 -16.87
C ASP A 449 15.59 -20.95 -17.39
N ALA A 450 16.27 -20.47 -18.44
CA ALA A 450 15.89 -19.23 -19.13
C ALA A 450 15.06 -19.48 -20.39
N SER A 451 14.64 -20.72 -20.66
CA SER A 451 13.91 -21.07 -21.89
C SER A 451 12.43 -20.71 -21.85
N HIS A 452 11.90 -20.35 -20.67
CA HIS A 452 10.47 -20.04 -20.52
C HIS A 452 10.12 -18.64 -21.05
N MET A 453 9.21 -18.60 -22.04
CA MET A 453 8.81 -17.44 -22.85
C MET A 453 8.24 -16.21 -22.11
N TYR A 454 8.11 -16.22 -20.77
CA TYR A 454 7.45 -15.12 -20.03
C TYR A 454 8.18 -14.66 -18.76
N SER A 455 9.42 -15.11 -18.56
CA SER A 455 10.23 -14.70 -17.41
C SER A 455 11.12 -13.51 -17.77
N TYR A 456 11.09 -12.46 -16.96
CA TYR A 456 11.91 -11.26 -17.21
C TYR A 456 12.74 -10.81 -16.00
N GLY A 457 12.71 -11.58 -14.91
CA GLY A 457 13.61 -11.40 -13.78
C GLY A 457 12.94 -10.77 -12.57
N ILE A 458 13.69 -10.00 -11.80
CA ILE A 458 13.19 -9.29 -10.62
C ILE A 458 13.56 -7.82 -10.63
N GLU A 459 12.63 -7.03 -10.15
CA GLU A 459 12.74 -5.63 -9.81
C GLU A 459 12.10 -5.41 -8.43
N LEU A 460 12.89 -4.89 -7.50
CA LEU A 460 12.52 -4.68 -6.11
C LEU A 460 12.71 -3.22 -5.73
N TYR A 461 11.84 -2.71 -4.87
CA TYR A 461 12.07 -1.51 -4.09
C TYR A 461 12.42 -1.92 -2.67
N ILE A 462 13.54 -1.44 -2.15
CA ILE A 462 14.06 -1.76 -0.82
C ILE A 462 14.06 -0.46 -0.02
N GLU A 463 13.44 -0.49 1.16
CA GLU A 463 13.41 0.63 2.08
C GLU A 463 13.97 0.22 3.43
N THR A 464 14.75 1.10 4.05
CA THR A 464 15.29 0.90 5.40
C THR A 464 14.72 1.95 6.33
N GLN A 465 14.20 1.50 7.47
CA GLN A 465 13.64 2.35 8.51
C GLN A 465 14.36 2.07 9.81
N ALA A 466 14.54 3.10 10.66
CA ALA A 466 15.05 2.87 12.00
C ALA A 466 14.06 1.99 12.78
N HIS A 467 14.57 0.98 13.49
CA HIS A 467 13.77 0.03 14.23
C HIS A 467 12.82 0.75 15.21
N PRO A 468 11.48 0.60 15.07
CA PRO A 468 10.54 1.22 16.00
C PRO A 468 10.74 0.72 17.42
N PHE A 469 10.53 1.57 18.43
CA PHE A 469 10.73 1.21 19.84
C PHE A 469 9.74 0.14 20.33
N ASP A 470 8.57 0.06 19.70
CA ASP A 470 7.48 -0.87 19.95
C ASP A 470 7.50 -2.10 19.03
N TRP A 471 8.41 -2.13 18.06
CA TRP A 471 8.58 -3.29 17.19
C TRP A 471 9.39 -4.35 17.92
N SER A 472 8.81 -5.52 18.17
CA SER A 472 9.58 -6.69 18.58
C SER A 472 9.85 -7.54 17.36
N CYS A 473 11.11 -7.69 16.98
CA CYS A 473 11.52 -8.73 16.04
C CYS A 473 11.22 -10.07 16.69
N GLY A 474 10.12 -10.71 16.26
CA GLY A 474 9.62 -11.94 16.87
C GLY A 474 10.72 -12.98 16.99
N GLY A 475 11.12 -13.29 18.21
CA GLY A 475 12.25 -14.18 18.48
C GLY A 475 12.51 -14.43 19.97
N GLU A 476 12.11 -13.52 20.86
CA GLU A 476 12.07 -13.84 22.29
C GLU A 476 10.73 -14.49 22.62
N GLU A 477 10.68 -15.83 22.58
CA GLU A 477 9.77 -16.59 23.43
C GLU A 477 9.96 -16.09 24.86
N VAL A 478 9.01 -15.30 25.34
CA VAL A 478 8.87 -15.02 26.76
C VAL A 478 8.69 -16.36 27.46
N LEU A 479 9.78 -16.87 28.05
CA LEU A 479 9.78 -18.00 28.98
C LEU A 479 8.96 -17.60 30.22
N SER A 480 7.64 -17.60 30.08
CA SER A 480 6.72 -17.48 31.20
C SER A 480 6.74 -18.82 31.94
N THR A 481 7.41 -18.85 33.09
CA THR A 481 7.24 -19.92 34.08
C THR A 481 5.81 -19.89 34.61
N SER A 482 4.91 -20.62 33.96
CA SER A 482 3.56 -20.89 34.44
C SER A 482 3.24 -22.36 34.22
N THR A 483 2.98 -23.04 35.33
CA THR A 483 2.63 -24.46 35.41
C THR A 483 1.42 -24.81 34.54
N ASN A 484 1.63 -25.77 33.62
CA ASN A 484 0.69 -26.63 32.90
C ASN A 484 -0.79 -26.21 32.86
N PRO A 485 -1.31 -26.02 31.64
CA PRO A 485 -2.26 -26.99 31.13
C PRO A 485 -1.79 -27.60 29.81
N THR A 486 -2.08 -28.89 29.65
CA THR A 486 -1.74 -29.70 28.49
C THR A 486 -2.41 -29.14 27.23
N ILE A 487 -1.68 -28.32 26.47
CA ILE A 487 -2.05 -27.94 25.10
C ILE A 487 -1.40 -28.97 24.17
N ILE A 488 -2.26 -29.74 23.49
CA ILE A 488 -1.85 -30.64 22.42
C ILE A 488 -1.40 -29.75 21.24
N HIS A 489 -0.09 -29.65 21.02
CA HIS A 489 0.46 -29.10 19.79
C HIS A 489 0.11 -30.04 18.63
N THR A 490 -0.94 -29.73 17.88
CA THR A 490 -1.08 -30.23 16.51
C THR A 490 -0.07 -29.49 15.65
N ILE A 491 0.93 -30.24 15.16
CA ILE A 491 1.83 -29.83 14.08
C ILE A 491 0.97 -29.25 12.95
N PRO A 492 1.23 -28.02 12.47
CA PRO A 492 0.52 -27.49 11.33
C PRO A 492 0.81 -28.39 10.14
N THR A 493 -0.20 -29.15 9.73
CA THR A 493 -0.18 -29.86 8.46
C THR A 493 -0.05 -28.80 7.37
N THR A 494 1.03 -28.89 6.59
CA THR A 494 1.17 -28.22 5.31
C THR A 494 -0.17 -28.35 4.57
N PRO A 495 -0.81 -27.25 4.12
CA PRO A 495 -2.05 -27.35 3.37
C PRO A 495 -1.77 -28.23 2.16
N GLN A 496 -2.35 -29.43 2.11
CA GLN A 496 -2.46 -30.13 0.84
C GLN A 496 -3.31 -29.24 -0.04
N ALA A 497 -2.71 -28.71 -1.11
CA ALA A 497 -3.45 -28.08 -2.18
C ALA A 497 -4.60 -29.02 -2.55
N ILE A 498 -5.83 -28.54 -2.40
CA ILE A 498 -6.99 -29.23 -2.95
C ILE A 498 -6.76 -29.21 -4.46
N LEU A 499 -6.34 -30.34 -5.03
CA LEU A 499 -6.36 -30.53 -6.46
C LEU A 499 -7.83 -30.37 -6.91
N LEU A 500 -8.14 -29.26 -7.58
CA LEU A 500 -9.35 -29.11 -8.39
C LEU A 500 -9.23 -30.10 -9.56
N THR A 501 -9.57 -31.36 -9.33
CA THR A 501 -9.35 -32.47 -10.27
C THR A 501 -10.30 -32.50 -11.47
N ASN A 502 -11.16 -31.51 -11.69
CA ASN A 502 -12.04 -31.51 -12.87
C ASN A 502 -12.47 -30.10 -13.26
N ILE A 503 -11.58 -29.33 -13.90
CA ILE A 503 -12.02 -28.15 -14.65
C ILE A 503 -11.64 -28.33 -16.12
N SER A 504 -12.60 -28.87 -16.86
CA SER A 504 -12.66 -28.87 -18.31
C SER A 504 -13.07 -27.49 -18.81
N PHE A 505 -12.14 -26.55 -19.00
CA PHE A 505 -12.41 -25.36 -19.83
C PHE A 505 -11.23 -25.05 -20.75
N ILE A 506 -11.40 -25.41 -22.03
CA ILE A 506 -10.49 -25.15 -23.17
C ILE A 506 -11.34 -24.63 -24.34
N ARG A 507 -12.30 -23.76 -24.04
CA ARG A 507 -13.16 -23.07 -25.01
C ARG A 507 -13.48 -21.69 -24.44
N PRO A 508 -13.65 -20.67 -25.29
CA PRO A 508 -14.33 -19.45 -24.87
C PRO A 508 -15.59 -19.80 -24.09
N LEU A 509 -15.86 -19.08 -23.00
CA LEU A 509 -17.09 -19.26 -22.25
C LEU A 509 -18.30 -18.85 -23.12
N ASP A 510 -19.51 -19.23 -22.73
CA ASP A 510 -20.69 -18.81 -23.48
C ASP A 510 -20.77 -17.28 -23.57
N GLU A 511 -21.26 -16.79 -24.71
CA GLU A 511 -21.47 -15.36 -24.93
C GLU A 511 -22.55 -14.89 -23.96
N ILE A 512 -22.28 -13.78 -23.28
CA ILE A 512 -23.21 -13.20 -22.30
C ILE A 512 -23.69 -11.86 -22.83
N GLU A 513 -25.00 -11.72 -22.93
CA GLU A 513 -25.66 -10.45 -23.20
C GLU A 513 -26.05 -9.78 -21.88
N TYR A 514 -25.78 -8.49 -21.77
CA TYR A 514 -26.07 -7.72 -20.57
C TYR A 514 -26.50 -6.29 -20.92
N ASP A 515 -27.59 -5.85 -20.30
CA ASP A 515 -28.12 -4.50 -20.45
C ASP A 515 -27.82 -3.67 -19.20
N ILE A 516 -27.13 -2.54 -19.38
CA ILE A 516 -26.78 -1.59 -18.33
C ILE A 516 -27.70 -0.38 -18.44
N CYS A 517 -28.56 -0.19 -17.45
CA CYS A 517 -29.47 0.94 -17.41
C CYS A 517 -28.78 2.21 -16.93
N TYR A 518 -29.39 3.36 -17.21
CA TYR A 518 -28.90 4.61 -16.64
C TYR A 518 -28.91 4.54 -15.11
N GLY A 519 -27.73 4.73 -14.51
CA GLY A 519 -27.48 4.58 -13.07
C GLY A 519 -26.95 3.20 -12.65
N ASP A 520 -26.95 2.21 -13.54
CA ASP A 520 -26.42 0.88 -13.29
C ASP A 520 -24.94 0.77 -13.71
N VAL A 521 -24.33 -0.35 -13.36
CA VAL A 521 -22.93 -0.67 -13.64
C VAL A 521 -22.79 -2.15 -14.01
N LEU A 522 -22.06 -2.44 -15.09
CA LEU A 522 -21.58 -3.78 -15.36
C LEU A 522 -20.28 -4.00 -14.61
N ILE A 523 -20.23 -5.05 -13.80
CA ILE A 523 -19.02 -5.47 -13.11
C ILE A 523 -18.87 -6.97 -13.29
N TYR A 524 -17.85 -7.35 -14.05
CA TYR A 524 -17.63 -8.75 -14.38
C TYR A 524 -16.15 -9.08 -14.37
N SER A 525 -15.79 -10.24 -13.83
CA SER A 525 -14.43 -10.78 -13.87
C SER A 525 -14.47 -12.15 -14.52
N CYS A 526 -13.67 -12.32 -15.57
CA CYS A 526 -13.38 -13.61 -16.14
C CYS A 526 -12.59 -14.50 -15.15
N PRO A 527 -12.72 -15.83 -15.24
CA PRO A 527 -11.89 -16.76 -14.49
C PRO A 527 -10.40 -16.58 -14.81
N SER A 528 -9.53 -17.04 -13.90
CA SER A 528 -8.07 -17.02 -14.12
C SER A 528 -7.69 -17.68 -15.45
N GLY A 529 -6.82 -17.02 -16.22
CA GLY A 529 -6.39 -17.44 -17.56
C GLY A 529 -7.32 -17.04 -18.72
N TYR A 530 -8.40 -16.32 -18.43
CA TYR A 530 -9.30 -15.75 -19.42
C TYR A 530 -9.23 -14.22 -19.40
N THR A 531 -9.42 -13.62 -20.57
CA THR A 531 -9.54 -12.19 -20.76
C THR A 531 -10.96 -11.84 -21.17
N PHE A 532 -11.43 -10.70 -20.67
CA PHE A 532 -12.73 -10.16 -21.03
C PHE A 532 -12.67 -9.54 -22.42
N MET A 533 -13.51 -10.02 -23.33
CA MET A 533 -13.63 -9.45 -24.67
C MET A 533 -15.05 -9.00 -24.94
N ILE A 534 -15.20 -7.72 -25.33
CA ILE A 534 -16.46 -7.21 -25.86
C ILE A 534 -16.58 -7.70 -27.30
N LEU A 535 -17.65 -8.44 -27.59
CA LEU A 535 -17.99 -8.89 -28.94
C LEU A 535 -18.77 -7.81 -29.68
N ASP A 536 -19.70 -7.18 -28.96
CA ASP A 536 -20.57 -6.13 -29.49
C ASP A 536 -21.07 -5.23 -28.37
N ALA A 537 -21.33 -3.97 -28.67
CA ALA A 537 -21.95 -3.06 -27.72
C ALA A 537 -22.74 -1.96 -28.42
N TYR A 538 -23.89 -1.60 -27.85
CA TYR A 538 -24.76 -0.57 -28.38
C TYR A 538 -25.29 0.36 -27.29
N TYR A 539 -25.34 1.65 -27.58
CA TYR A 539 -26.25 2.54 -26.88
C TYR A 539 -27.65 2.42 -27.49
N GLY A 540 -28.67 2.21 -26.67
CA GLY A 540 -30.04 2.07 -27.15
C GLY A 540 -31.00 3.08 -26.56
N ILE A 541 -32.01 3.46 -27.34
CA ILE A 541 -33.17 4.24 -26.92
C ILE A 541 -34.39 3.34 -27.02
N LYS A 542 -35.15 3.29 -25.92
CA LYS A 542 -36.32 2.43 -25.84
C LYS A 542 -37.40 2.86 -26.81
N SER A 543 -38.03 1.89 -27.45
CA SER A 543 -39.32 2.03 -28.11
C SER A 543 -40.40 2.42 -27.09
N GLU A 544 -41.34 3.29 -27.49
CA GLU A 544 -42.36 3.90 -26.62
C GLU A 544 -43.28 2.88 -25.91
N THR A 545 -43.26 1.61 -26.33
CA THR A 545 -44.10 0.54 -25.78
C THR A 545 -43.47 -0.22 -24.62
N SER A 546 -42.18 -0.01 -24.29
CA SER A 546 -41.49 -0.74 -23.23
C SER A 546 -41.05 0.17 -22.08
N ASN A 547 -41.53 -0.14 -20.87
CA ASN A 547 -41.05 0.49 -19.63
C ASN A 547 -39.81 -0.19 -19.06
N LYS A 548 -39.41 -1.37 -19.57
CA LYS A 548 -38.25 -2.10 -19.05
C LYS A 548 -36.97 -1.57 -19.67
N CYS A 549 -35.91 -1.51 -18.86
CA CYS A 549 -34.58 -1.26 -19.37
C CYS A 549 -34.04 -2.56 -19.96
N GLY A 550 -33.50 -2.47 -21.17
CA GLY A 550 -32.89 -3.57 -21.89
C GLY A 550 -33.17 -3.51 -23.37
N PHE A 551 -32.33 -4.18 -24.14
CA PHE A 551 -32.42 -4.25 -25.59
C PHE A 551 -33.69 -4.99 -26.01
N ILE A 552 -34.50 -4.35 -26.86
CA ILE A 552 -35.65 -4.98 -27.50
C ILE A 552 -35.54 -4.79 -29.01
N GLN A 553 -35.91 -5.83 -29.76
CA GLN A 553 -35.99 -5.77 -31.21
C GLN A 553 -36.91 -4.62 -31.65
N GLY A 554 -36.34 -3.64 -32.36
CA GLY A 554 -37.03 -2.42 -32.81
C GLY A 554 -36.62 -1.15 -32.06
N ASP A 555 -35.79 -1.25 -31.02
CA ASP A 555 -35.15 -0.10 -30.40
C ASP A 555 -34.19 0.60 -31.37
N CYS A 556 -34.07 1.92 -31.22
CA CYS A 556 -33.06 2.66 -31.98
C CYS A 556 -31.72 2.56 -31.27
N VAL A 557 -30.74 1.96 -31.94
CA VAL A 557 -29.40 1.70 -31.38
C VAL A 557 -28.30 2.40 -32.17
N GLN A 558 -27.20 2.70 -31.49
CA GLN A 558 -25.96 3.19 -32.09
C GLN A 558 -24.78 2.41 -31.50
N ASP A 559 -23.87 1.94 -32.36
CA ASP A 559 -22.66 1.21 -31.95
C ASP A 559 -21.86 1.98 -30.89
N ALA A 560 -21.46 1.26 -29.85
CA ALA A 560 -20.74 1.71 -28.68
C ALA A 560 -19.37 1.05 -28.51
N THR A 561 -19.06 0.02 -29.32
CA THR A 561 -17.90 -0.86 -29.14
C THR A 561 -16.60 -0.07 -29.05
N SER A 562 -16.40 0.91 -29.93
CA SER A 562 -15.18 1.76 -29.95
C SER A 562 -15.10 2.79 -28.81
N THR A 563 -16.19 3.03 -28.09
CA THR A 563 -16.29 4.11 -27.09
C THR A 563 -16.28 3.62 -25.66
N ILE A 564 -16.47 2.32 -25.46
CA ILE A 564 -16.35 1.65 -24.17
C ILE A 564 -14.86 1.31 -23.97
N THR A 565 -14.10 2.28 -23.49
CA THR A 565 -12.65 2.11 -23.24
C THR A 565 -12.34 1.60 -21.85
N GLN A 566 -13.33 1.53 -20.96
CA GLN A 566 -13.18 1.10 -19.57
C GLN A 566 -12.97 -0.42 -19.43
N CYS A 567 -13.31 -1.17 -20.47
CA CYS A 567 -13.17 -2.62 -20.53
C CYS A 567 -12.19 -2.97 -21.65
N GLN A 568 -10.93 -2.60 -21.46
CA GLN A 568 -9.87 -2.88 -22.42
C GLN A 568 -9.68 -4.39 -22.60
N ASN A 569 -9.45 -4.80 -23.85
CA ASN A 569 -9.44 -6.20 -24.32
C ASN A 569 -8.31 -7.09 -23.77
N ASP A 570 -7.62 -6.69 -22.70
CA ASP A 570 -6.53 -7.46 -22.08
C ASP A 570 -6.72 -7.61 -20.55
N LEU A 571 -7.80 -7.06 -20.02
CA LEU A 571 -8.10 -7.14 -18.60
C LEU A 571 -8.87 -8.43 -18.29
N PRO A 572 -8.60 -9.07 -17.14
CA PRO A 572 -9.38 -10.21 -16.67
C PRO A 572 -10.80 -9.81 -16.24
N GLY A 573 -11.19 -8.54 -16.37
CA GLY A 573 -12.52 -8.06 -16.00
C GLY A 573 -12.86 -6.72 -16.62
N CYS A 574 -14.14 -6.35 -16.49
CA CYS A 574 -14.74 -5.15 -17.02
C CYS A 574 -15.52 -4.43 -15.92
N TYR A 575 -15.25 -3.14 -15.77
CA TYR A 575 -16.02 -2.23 -14.92
C TYR A 575 -16.56 -1.11 -15.80
N LEU A 576 -17.86 -1.09 -16.03
CA LEU A 576 -18.50 -0.12 -16.91
C LEU A 576 -19.74 0.51 -16.27
N PRO A 577 -19.61 1.71 -15.67
CA PRO A 577 -20.74 2.45 -15.13
C PRO A 577 -21.46 3.22 -16.24
N TYR A 578 -22.80 3.22 -16.24
CA TYR A 578 -23.59 4.05 -17.15
C TYR A 578 -24.23 5.23 -16.43
N SER A 579 -23.40 6.20 -16.05
CA SER A 579 -23.80 7.39 -15.28
C SER A 579 -24.05 8.63 -16.13
N ASN A 580 -23.58 8.67 -17.37
CA ASN A 580 -23.71 9.82 -18.27
C ASN A 580 -24.42 9.40 -19.56
N LYS A 581 -25.66 9.88 -19.76
CA LYS A 581 -26.42 9.56 -20.96
C LYS A 581 -25.73 10.14 -22.20
N ARG A 582 -25.61 9.34 -23.24
CA ARG A 582 -25.05 9.75 -24.54
C ARG A 582 -26.15 10.13 -25.51
N ARG A 583 -25.99 11.23 -26.26
CA ARG A 583 -26.91 11.58 -27.36
C ARG A 583 -26.57 10.75 -28.59
N LEU A 584 -27.60 10.14 -29.17
CA LEU A 584 -27.46 9.27 -30.34
C LEU A 584 -27.94 10.00 -31.58
N ALA A 585 -27.01 10.46 -32.41
CA ALA A 585 -27.31 11.26 -33.61
C ALA A 585 -28.21 10.49 -34.59
N HIS A 586 -28.03 9.17 -34.68
CA HIS A 586 -28.81 8.30 -35.57
C HIS A 586 -30.22 8.04 -35.04
N CYS A 587 -30.51 8.44 -33.81
CA CYS A 587 -31.79 8.26 -33.14
C CYS A 587 -32.44 9.61 -32.79
N SER A 588 -32.40 10.55 -33.75
CA SER A 588 -32.99 11.89 -33.61
C SER A 588 -32.43 12.69 -32.41
N ASP A 589 -31.12 12.56 -32.13
CA ASP A 589 -30.41 13.25 -31.04
C ASP A 589 -31.01 13.04 -29.64
N ARG A 590 -31.73 11.93 -29.45
CA ARG A 590 -32.23 11.50 -28.15
C ARG A 590 -31.11 10.92 -27.30
N TYR A 591 -31.28 10.99 -25.99
CA TYR A 591 -30.36 10.38 -25.03
C TYR A 591 -30.61 8.88 -24.93
N ALA A 592 -29.54 8.09 -24.99
CA ALA A 592 -29.58 6.66 -24.76
C ALA A 592 -30.12 6.33 -23.37
N ASP A 593 -30.96 5.31 -23.30
CA ASP A 593 -31.60 4.84 -22.07
C ASP A 593 -30.84 3.67 -21.43
N TYR A 594 -30.07 2.92 -22.23
CA TYR A 594 -29.25 1.79 -21.78
C TYR A 594 -28.01 1.60 -22.66
N ILE A 595 -27.07 0.79 -22.18
CA ILE A 595 -25.99 0.18 -22.96
C ILE A 595 -26.25 -1.32 -23.01
N HIS A 596 -26.39 -1.89 -24.21
CA HIS A 596 -26.38 -3.34 -24.41
C HIS A 596 -24.96 -3.78 -24.71
N ILE A 597 -24.49 -4.85 -24.08
CA ILE A 597 -23.16 -5.41 -24.30
C ILE A 597 -23.27 -6.91 -24.44
N THR A 598 -22.68 -7.42 -25.50
CA THR A 598 -22.39 -8.84 -25.67
C THR A 598 -20.91 -9.04 -25.44
N TYR A 599 -20.53 -9.84 -24.45
CA TYR A 599 -19.14 -10.12 -24.12
C TYR A 599 -18.89 -11.61 -23.94
N GLN A 600 -17.62 -11.97 -23.98
CA GLN A 600 -17.17 -13.35 -23.83
C GLN A 600 -15.83 -13.37 -23.10
N CYS A 601 -15.66 -14.33 -22.19
CA CYS A 601 -14.34 -14.63 -21.66
C CYS A 601 -13.61 -15.56 -22.62
N VAL A 602 -12.48 -15.10 -23.14
CA VAL A 602 -11.65 -15.83 -24.09
C VAL A 602 -10.35 -16.25 -23.39
N PRO A 603 -9.87 -17.49 -23.54
CA PRO A 603 -8.57 -17.88 -23.01
C PRO A 603 -7.47 -16.96 -23.55
N SER A 604 -6.70 -16.32 -22.66
CA SER A 604 -5.66 -15.36 -23.05
C SER A 604 -4.24 -15.86 -22.80
N TYR A 605 -4.07 -16.88 -21.98
CA TYR A 605 -2.79 -17.54 -21.74
C TYR A 605 -2.99 -19.05 -21.72
N SER A 606 -2.03 -19.82 -22.24
CA SER A 606 -2.05 -21.27 -22.03
C SER A 606 -1.71 -21.56 -20.57
N ILE A 607 -2.71 -21.97 -19.78
CA ILE A 607 -2.42 -22.66 -18.52
C ILE A 607 -1.90 -24.04 -18.91
N GLU A 608 -0.59 -24.29 -18.77
CA GLU A 608 0.07 -25.50 -19.29
C GLU A 608 -0.43 -26.85 -18.71
N SER A 609 -1.41 -26.85 -17.80
CA SER A 609 -2.12 -28.07 -17.41
C SER A 609 -3.25 -28.48 -18.37
N THR A 610 -3.50 -27.75 -19.46
CA THR A 610 -4.55 -28.11 -20.42
C THR A 610 -3.98 -28.81 -21.66
N PRO A 611 -4.06 -30.15 -21.79
CA PRO A 611 -3.39 -30.92 -22.84
C PRO A 611 -3.89 -30.66 -24.28
N ASN A 612 -4.88 -29.77 -24.48
CA ASN A 612 -5.52 -29.54 -25.78
C ASN A 612 -5.44 -28.09 -26.31
N LEU A 613 -4.84 -27.14 -25.59
CA LEU A 613 -4.64 -25.78 -26.10
C LEU A 613 -3.21 -25.65 -26.62
N GLN A 614 -3.05 -25.52 -27.94
CA GLN A 614 -1.73 -25.33 -28.56
C GLN A 614 -1.45 -23.84 -28.76
N MET A 615 -0.25 -23.39 -28.42
CA MET A 615 0.24 -22.09 -28.85
C MET A 615 0.95 -22.24 -30.20
N TYR A 616 0.69 -21.29 -31.09
CA TYR A 616 1.25 -21.24 -32.42
C TYR A 616 1.96 -19.91 -32.61
N ASP A 617 3.23 -19.95 -33.02
CA ASP A 617 3.92 -18.77 -33.55
C ASP A 617 3.44 -18.50 -34.99
N ILE A 618 2.93 -17.31 -35.29
CA ILE A 618 2.43 -16.97 -36.63
C ILE A 618 3.52 -17.03 -37.72
N CYS A 619 4.80 -16.92 -37.36
CA CYS A 619 5.92 -16.99 -38.30
C CYS A 619 6.55 -18.38 -38.40
N ASP A 620 6.11 -19.36 -37.61
CA ASP A 620 6.56 -20.75 -37.76
C ASP A 620 5.93 -21.38 -39.01
N THR A 621 6.70 -21.37 -40.11
CA THR A 621 6.30 -21.91 -41.42
C THR A 621 6.28 -23.43 -41.47
N ASN A 622 6.80 -24.12 -40.46
CA ASN A 622 7.04 -25.56 -40.56
C ASN A 622 5.79 -26.41 -40.28
N ASN A 623 4.73 -25.83 -39.72
CA ASN A 623 3.49 -26.55 -39.40
C ASN A 623 2.25 -25.70 -39.65
N SER A 624 1.26 -26.23 -40.37
CA SER A 624 -0.08 -25.63 -40.43
C SER A 624 -0.82 -25.81 -39.10
N ILE A 625 -1.75 -24.90 -38.81
CA ILE A 625 -2.60 -24.98 -37.62
C ILE A 625 -3.72 -25.98 -37.92
N ALA A 626 -3.63 -27.18 -37.34
CA ALA A 626 -4.63 -28.25 -37.50
C ALA A 626 -5.43 -28.54 -36.20
N GLY A 627 -5.12 -27.84 -35.10
CA GLY A 627 -5.79 -27.99 -33.81
C GLY A 627 -7.20 -27.41 -33.79
N PHE A 628 -8.06 -27.92 -32.89
CA PHE A 628 -9.43 -27.41 -32.70
C PHE A 628 -9.47 -26.06 -31.96
N HIS A 629 -8.47 -25.81 -31.12
CA HIS A 629 -8.31 -24.60 -30.33
C HIS A 629 -6.82 -24.28 -30.24
N GLY A 630 -6.47 -23.00 -30.32
CA GLY A 630 -5.10 -22.56 -30.10
C GLY A 630 -4.98 -21.06 -30.03
N ILE A 631 -3.88 -20.62 -29.44
CA ILE A 631 -3.51 -19.20 -29.34
C ILE A 631 -2.44 -18.95 -30.40
N VAL A 632 -2.69 -18.02 -31.31
CA VAL A 632 -1.68 -17.60 -32.29
C VAL A 632 -1.03 -16.33 -31.76
N SER A 633 0.29 -16.33 -31.65
CA SER A 633 1.09 -15.20 -31.16
C SER A 633 2.10 -14.77 -32.21
N SER A 634 2.51 -13.49 -32.20
CA SER A 634 3.67 -13.05 -32.98
C SER A 634 4.95 -13.64 -32.39
N PRO A 635 6.04 -13.76 -33.16
CA PRO A 635 7.35 -14.08 -32.60
C PRO A 635 7.67 -13.10 -31.49
N ASP A 636 8.27 -13.62 -30.43
CA ASP A 636 8.81 -12.85 -29.31
C ASP A 636 7.76 -12.02 -28.52
N PHE A 637 6.44 -12.24 -28.73
CA PHE A 637 5.39 -11.59 -27.93
C PHE A 637 5.66 -11.76 -26.42
N PRO A 638 5.54 -10.69 -25.59
CA PRO A 638 5.00 -9.36 -25.89
C PRO A 638 5.98 -8.36 -26.52
N ARG A 639 7.23 -8.76 -26.79
CA ARG A 639 8.25 -7.88 -27.38
C ARG A 639 8.28 -8.01 -28.88
N TYR A 640 7.88 -6.96 -29.58
CA TYR A 640 8.05 -6.89 -31.02
C TYR A 640 9.44 -6.34 -31.37
N THR A 641 10.43 -7.21 -31.55
CA THR A 641 11.82 -6.79 -31.86
C THR A 641 12.16 -6.77 -33.36
N GLN A 642 11.30 -7.26 -34.24
CA GLN A 642 11.58 -7.37 -35.68
C GLN A 642 10.69 -6.44 -36.51
N THR A 643 11.29 -5.60 -37.37
CA THR A 643 10.57 -4.51 -38.04
C THR A 643 10.10 -4.81 -39.48
N SER A 644 10.21 -6.04 -40.00
CA SER A 644 9.96 -6.24 -41.45
C SER A 644 9.53 -7.63 -41.96
N ASN A 645 9.07 -8.56 -41.12
CA ASN A 645 8.67 -9.88 -41.64
C ASN A 645 7.14 -9.97 -41.76
N GLU A 646 6.64 -10.04 -43.01
CA GLU A 646 5.30 -10.53 -43.28
C GLU A 646 5.27 -12.03 -42.95
N CYS A 647 4.47 -12.39 -41.95
CA CYS A 647 4.34 -13.77 -41.53
C CYS A 647 2.97 -14.32 -41.93
N GLN A 648 2.98 -15.51 -42.52
CA GLN A 648 1.79 -16.20 -42.94
C GLN A 648 1.81 -17.63 -42.40
N ARG A 649 0.69 -18.05 -41.81
CA ARG A 649 0.48 -19.43 -41.38
C ARG A 649 -0.87 -19.93 -41.89
N GLU A 650 -0.87 -21.13 -42.45
CA GLU A 650 -2.09 -21.76 -42.96
C GLU A 650 -2.86 -22.45 -41.82
N ILE A 651 -4.16 -22.20 -41.73
CA ILE A 651 -5.08 -22.93 -40.84
C ILE A 651 -5.82 -23.98 -41.70
N VAL A 652 -5.59 -25.26 -41.41
CA VAL A 652 -6.12 -26.38 -42.20
C VAL A 652 -7.20 -27.15 -41.43
N GLY A 653 -8.09 -27.84 -42.14
CA GLY A 653 -9.09 -28.73 -41.52
C GLY A 653 -10.40 -28.06 -41.06
N ILE A 654 -10.75 -26.90 -41.62
CA ILE A 654 -11.98 -26.14 -41.27
C ILE A 654 -13.23 -26.62 -42.05
N ARG A 655 -13.13 -27.65 -42.90
CA ARG A 655 -14.31 -28.14 -43.65
C ARG A 655 -15.45 -28.50 -42.70
N ASP A 656 -16.63 -27.96 -42.97
CA ASP A 656 -17.87 -28.10 -42.18
C ASP A 656 -17.82 -27.48 -40.76
N ARG A 657 -16.97 -26.46 -40.54
CA ARG A 657 -16.80 -25.78 -39.24
C ARG A 657 -16.76 -24.26 -39.39
N VAL A 658 -17.10 -23.57 -38.30
CA VAL A 658 -16.97 -22.11 -38.19
C VAL A 658 -15.65 -21.79 -37.50
N LEU A 659 -14.75 -21.08 -38.19
CA LEU A 659 -13.54 -20.52 -37.58
C LEU A 659 -13.90 -19.20 -36.90
N LYS A 660 -13.75 -19.14 -35.58
CA LYS A 660 -13.79 -17.89 -34.79
C LYS A 660 -12.35 -17.51 -34.43
N ILE A 661 -11.96 -16.27 -34.73
CA ILE A 661 -10.65 -15.70 -34.37
C ILE A 661 -10.92 -14.51 -33.46
N TRP A 662 -10.27 -14.48 -32.30
CA TRP A 662 -10.28 -13.36 -31.38
C TRP A 662 -8.90 -12.70 -31.41
N LEU A 663 -8.86 -11.37 -31.43
CA LEU A 663 -7.63 -10.58 -31.38
C LEU A 663 -7.61 -9.90 -30.01
N ASN A 664 -6.77 -10.40 -29.09
CA ASN A 664 -6.64 -9.83 -27.75
C ASN A 664 -5.85 -8.52 -27.80
N GLU A 665 -4.58 -8.57 -28.24
CA GLU A 665 -3.68 -7.43 -28.17
C GLU A 665 -3.11 -7.06 -29.55
N ILE A 666 -3.24 -5.78 -29.94
CA ILE A 666 -2.55 -5.18 -31.09
C ILE A 666 -1.80 -3.94 -30.59
N THR A 667 -0.48 -4.03 -30.47
CA THR A 667 0.36 -2.90 -30.06
C THR A 667 0.73 -2.03 -31.27
N TRP A 668 0.25 -0.79 -31.30
CA TRP A 668 0.56 0.17 -32.36
C TRP A 668 1.84 0.95 -32.03
N TYR A 669 3.00 0.48 -32.50
CA TYR A 669 4.23 1.29 -32.53
C TYR A 669 4.56 1.68 -33.97
N THR A 670 3.99 2.80 -34.46
CA THR A 670 4.37 3.51 -35.72
C THR A 670 4.39 2.71 -37.05
N LEU A 671 4.05 1.42 -37.06
CA LEU A 671 3.94 0.57 -38.25
C LEU A 671 2.50 0.09 -38.40
N ILE A 672 1.97 0.22 -39.62
CA ILE A 672 0.64 -0.26 -39.98
C ILE A 672 0.71 -1.77 -40.15
N CYS A 673 0.20 -2.53 -39.18
CA CYS A 673 0.03 -3.97 -39.31
C CYS A 673 -1.22 -4.23 -40.16
N TYR A 674 -1.04 -4.68 -41.41
CA TYR A 674 -2.15 -5.16 -42.24
C TYR A 674 -2.34 -6.64 -41.96
N MET A 675 -3.38 -7.01 -41.20
CA MET A 675 -3.80 -8.41 -41.14
C MET A 675 -4.74 -8.69 -42.32
N TYR A 676 -4.22 -9.27 -43.40
CA TYR A 676 -5.05 -9.74 -44.51
C TYR A 676 -5.69 -11.08 -44.14
N ILE A 677 -6.94 -11.07 -43.66
CA ILE A 677 -7.76 -12.28 -43.69
C ILE A 677 -8.26 -12.44 -45.13
N ILE A 678 -7.58 -13.26 -45.93
CA ILE A 678 -8.05 -13.60 -47.27
C ILE A 678 -9.34 -14.42 -47.13
N SER A 679 -10.42 -13.85 -47.66
CA SER A 679 -11.77 -14.42 -47.75
C SER A 679 -11.79 -15.94 -47.89
N ILE A 680 -12.34 -16.63 -46.89
CA ILE A 680 -12.77 -18.03 -47.02
C ILE A 680 -14.13 -17.98 -47.75
N SER A 681 -14.12 -18.28 -49.05
CA SER A 681 -15.37 -18.65 -49.73
C SER A 681 -15.76 -20.03 -49.19
N ILE A 682 -16.92 -20.11 -48.55
CA ILE A 682 -17.53 -21.37 -48.08
C ILE A 682 -17.77 -22.29 -49.28
#